data_AF-A0A6N7ZUJ1-F1
#
_entry.id   AF-A0A6N7ZUJ1-F1
#
_cell.length_a   1.000
_cell.length_b   1.000
_cell.length_c   1.000
_cell.angle_alpha   90.00
_cell.angle_beta   90.00
_cell.angle_gamma   90.00
#
_symmetry.space_group_name_H-M   'P 1'
#
loop_
_entity.id
_entity.type
_entity.pdbx_description
1 polymer ?
#
loop_
_entity_poly.entity_id
_entity_poly.type
_entity_poly.pdbx_seq_one_letter_code
_entity_poly.pdbx_strand_id
1 'polypeptide(L)'
;MSGTFEDFLSDLLAFESGWDRDRYDQGIIQDWQLDEWAGGSVQDFFPQYSSWGDLSDAEWQSMAYRSTNAFGFVGYQFGEALLIDLGYYDDDVYYLNGADTNTWDGTWTGKNGVNSLEDFMTGEAQDVAIQEAFGYNLGIIEEGLAAEGYTIDDFIGTTMTYTASDGTQTDVTVTLTGILASAHLRGSPAVVELFLNGTLSNDEFGTSILQYMDQFGGYDSPDADELITYFEDRLTGDEGLNGSESGSGSEGSAGVDADSATVTIDWNWGTHQTVTDFDPSSDTVYIGWFTSDHIDVTETAAGVVFSIPSNDQSVTLQGISLDDLSAGNFTILDSSASAEILALVGDGTSDGTNNETDTGADAGDGANDDNTPDDTTGNSDTNPDDDQSDDTSDDTGEDPVADTPADDSADGGNNSNTGGNTVDSPIIGAYFPEWGVYGIDYNVADIPADNLTHLFYAFTQIDDNGNIQLFDEWAATGIAFGADESVDGVADIGGQDLYGNFNQLRELKEANPDLSIMLSIGGWTLSDNFSTVLATEQGRENFANSVVEFLQEYPFFDGVDIDWEYPGGGGLAGNATSPDDGENYALALAEVREALDGLEAETGRDYQMSVAAPAGFDKIENFNAEGLEPYLDFFNVMTYDYYGSTWETNTTGHNAPFYDQTGANIDPATGASYDIESTIQLYLDAGVPAEKLVMGAPMYSYAWSGVDAASAEEAVGASASGAFSGTVEFGKYHYKELAEWLEDPNSGWKLYWDDDAQAAFVWNEAQQIFGTIETPATVALKSEWAQDLGLGGMFFWDLSNDTDDAESLINAAYESWVEETSFEDIANASQLEFEQVIGGDGEFSSLVDGSTPDNSTGNDDAADDSDDTADDSDDTADDSD
;
A
#
# COMPACT_ATOMS: atom_id res chain seq x y z
N MET A 1 27.93 23.48 -16.93
CA MET A 1 29.00 24.40 -17.42
C MET A 1 30.34 23.67 -17.60
N SER A 2 31.27 23.79 -16.65
CA SER A 2 32.38 22.86 -16.38
C SER A 2 32.83 23.11 -14.93
N GLY A 3 31.95 22.74 -14.01
CA GLY A 3 32.10 22.83 -12.56
C GLY A 3 31.96 21.43 -11.94
N THR A 4 32.13 21.33 -10.63
CA THR A 4 32.00 20.06 -9.91
C THR A 4 30.53 19.67 -9.69
N PHE A 5 30.28 18.51 -9.09
CA PHE A 5 28.92 18.09 -8.74
C PHE A 5 28.32 19.00 -7.65
N GLU A 6 29.14 19.48 -6.72
CA GLU A 6 28.71 20.45 -5.69
C GLU A 6 28.40 21.84 -6.31
N ASP A 7 29.09 22.25 -7.38
CA ASP A 7 28.71 23.45 -8.15
C ASP A 7 27.31 23.25 -8.78
N PHE A 8 26.99 22.04 -9.28
CA PHE A 8 25.67 21.70 -9.83
C PHE A 8 24.57 21.71 -8.76
N LEU A 9 24.79 21.07 -7.61
CA LEU A 9 23.85 21.08 -6.48
C LEU A 9 23.58 22.52 -6.01
N SER A 10 24.62 23.34 -5.87
CA SER A 10 24.48 24.75 -5.48
C SER A 10 23.72 25.59 -6.52
N ASP A 11 23.95 25.36 -7.81
CA ASP A 11 23.24 26.08 -8.89
C ASP A 11 21.76 25.64 -8.97
N LEU A 12 21.46 24.36 -8.75
CA LEU A 12 20.09 23.83 -8.71
C LEU A 12 19.34 24.35 -7.47
N LEU A 13 19.93 24.28 -6.27
CA LEU A 13 19.34 24.82 -5.05
C LEU A 13 18.99 26.30 -5.20
N ALA A 14 19.91 27.11 -5.74
CA ALA A 14 19.69 28.54 -5.95
C ALA A 14 18.57 28.85 -6.95
N PHE A 15 18.34 27.95 -7.92
CA PHE A 15 17.22 28.02 -8.85
C PHE A 15 15.90 27.67 -8.16
N GLU A 16 15.82 26.51 -7.53
CA GLU A 16 14.61 25.91 -6.94
C GLU A 16 14.09 26.70 -5.73
N SER A 17 14.97 27.01 -4.79
CA SER A 17 14.63 27.84 -3.61
C SER A 17 14.26 29.28 -3.99
N GLY A 18 14.64 29.72 -5.18
CA GLY A 18 14.66 31.12 -5.58
C GLY A 18 15.74 31.97 -4.88
N TRP A 19 16.55 31.41 -3.97
CA TRP A 19 17.63 32.12 -3.25
C TRP A 19 18.90 32.27 -4.10
N ASP A 20 18.76 32.84 -5.29
CA ASP A 20 19.88 33.19 -6.18
C ASP A 20 20.45 34.57 -5.81
N ARG A 21 21.67 34.56 -5.26
CA ARG A 21 22.39 35.77 -4.83
C ARG A 21 22.75 36.70 -5.98
N ASP A 22 23.08 36.16 -7.15
CA ASP A 22 23.46 36.93 -8.34
C ASP A 22 22.23 37.61 -8.96
N ARG A 23 21.07 36.95 -9.00
CA ARG A 23 19.77 37.54 -9.38
C ARG A 23 19.32 38.60 -8.38
N TYR A 24 19.56 38.39 -7.08
CA TYR A 24 19.30 39.40 -6.05
C TYR A 24 20.18 40.65 -6.21
N ASP A 25 21.49 40.50 -6.37
CA ASP A 25 22.43 41.62 -6.56
C ASP A 25 22.17 42.38 -7.89
N GLN A 26 21.58 41.71 -8.88
CA GLN A 26 21.07 42.33 -10.12
C GLN A 26 19.72 43.06 -9.97
N GLY A 27 19.03 42.90 -8.84
CA GLY A 27 17.70 43.44 -8.55
C GLY A 27 16.56 42.73 -9.29
N ILE A 28 16.79 41.48 -9.72
CA ILE A 28 15.77 40.59 -10.30
C ILE A 28 14.91 40.00 -9.17
N ILE A 29 15.56 39.58 -8.07
CA ILE A 29 14.92 39.25 -6.79
C ILE A 29 15.02 40.48 -5.87
N GLN A 30 14.05 40.65 -4.99
CA GLN A 30 13.96 41.77 -4.03
C GLN A 30 13.61 41.25 -2.64
N ASP A 31 13.94 42.03 -1.59
CA ASP A 31 13.72 41.64 -0.19
C ASP A 31 12.29 41.12 0.08
N TRP A 32 11.25 41.67 -0.56
CA TRP A 32 9.86 41.24 -0.34
C TRP A 32 9.54 39.83 -0.85
N GLN A 33 10.30 39.31 -1.82
CA GLN A 33 10.15 37.93 -2.32
C GLN A 33 10.87 36.96 -1.37
N LEU A 34 12.03 37.37 -0.87
CA LEU A 34 12.75 36.60 0.16
C LEU A 34 12.00 36.61 1.50
N ASP A 35 11.30 37.71 1.83
CA ASP A 35 10.39 37.77 3.00
C ASP A 35 9.21 36.79 2.84
N GLU A 36 8.71 36.60 1.61
CA GLU A 36 7.63 35.66 1.27
C GLU A 36 8.14 34.20 1.37
N TRP A 37 9.26 33.88 0.73
CA TRP A 37 9.85 32.54 0.75
C TRP A 37 10.50 32.15 2.09
N ALA A 38 10.85 33.12 2.95
CA ALA A 38 11.29 32.84 4.31
C ALA A 38 10.12 32.71 5.30
N GLY A 39 8.89 33.05 4.91
CA GLY A 39 7.75 33.15 5.84
C GLY A 39 7.88 34.27 6.90
N GLY A 40 8.79 35.22 6.71
CA GLY A 40 9.11 36.26 7.69
C GLY A 40 10.20 37.22 7.21
N SER A 41 10.40 38.33 7.92
CA SER A 41 11.42 39.32 7.52
C SER A 41 12.82 38.90 7.97
N VAL A 42 13.87 39.44 7.34
CA VAL A 42 15.26 39.21 7.78
C VAL A 42 15.51 39.52 9.26
N GLN A 43 14.73 40.41 9.89
CA GLN A 43 14.85 40.70 11.33
C GLN A 43 14.28 39.60 12.24
N ASP A 44 13.38 38.76 11.74
CA ASP A 44 12.76 37.68 12.51
C ASP A 44 13.75 36.50 12.66
N PHE A 45 14.59 36.27 11.65
CA PHE A 45 15.68 35.27 11.65
C PHE A 45 17.01 35.84 12.15
N PHE A 46 17.38 37.05 11.70
CA PHE A 46 18.67 37.69 11.99
C PHE A 46 18.48 39.13 12.49
N PRO A 47 18.17 39.33 13.79
CA PRO A 47 17.84 40.66 14.36
C PRO A 47 18.92 41.75 14.22
N GLN A 48 20.15 41.38 13.84
CA GLN A 48 21.25 42.31 13.55
C GLN A 48 21.20 42.95 12.16
N TYR A 49 20.47 42.37 11.20
CA TYR A 49 20.51 42.76 9.79
C TYR A 49 19.30 43.60 9.36
N SER A 50 19.47 44.33 8.25
CA SER A 50 18.48 45.29 7.75
C SER A 50 17.88 44.94 6.38
N SER A 51 18.52 44.03 5.65
CA SER A 51 18.12 43.48 4.35
C SER A 51 18.74 42.09 4.21
N TRP A 52 18.17 41.21 3.39
CA TRP A 52 18.75 39.89 3.11
C TRP A 52 20.12 39.98 2.43
N GLY A 53 20.39 41.10 1.74
CA GLY A 53 21.72 41.40 1.20
C GLY A 53 22.81 41.62 2.27
N ASP A 54 22.47 41.77 3.55
CA ASP A 54 23.43 41.85 4.66
C ASP A 54 23.95 40.47 5.10
N LEU A 55 23.31 39.36 4.69
CA LEU A 55 23.73 37.99 5.02
C LEU A 55 25.10 37.64 4.43
N SER A 56 25.88 36.87 5.19
CA SER A 56 27.03 36.12 4.67
C SER A 56 26.59 34.93 3.80
N ASP A 57 27.51 34.40 2.99
CA ASP A 57 27.21 33.33 2.02
C ASP A 57 26.63 32.07 2.70
N ALA A 58 27.11 31.70 3.89
CA ALA A 58 26.59 30.56 4.66
C ALA A 58 25.23 30.86 5.32
N GLU A 59 24.97 32.08 5.79
CA GLU A 59 23.65 32.48 6.29
C GLU A 59 22.64 32.51 5.13
N TRP A 60 23.06 32.92 3.92
CA TRP A 60 22.24 32.91 2.71
C TRP A 60 21.91 31.49 2.26
N GLN A 61 22.90 30.59 2.20
CA GLN A 61 22.71 29.19 1.84
C GLN A 61 21.80 28.47 2.84
N SER A 62 21.95 28.72 4.14
CA SER A 62 21.03 28.20 5.17
C SER A 62 19.58 28.64 4.97
N MET A 63 19.35 29.86 4.44
CA MET A 63 18.01 30.32 4.09
C MET A 63 17.47 29.71 2.79
N ALA A 64 18.33 29.26 1.87
CA ALA A 64 17.91 28.55 0.66
C ALA A 64 17.25 27.21 0.99
N TYR A 65 17.88 26.36 1.81
CA TYR A 65 17.30 25.09 2.30
C TYR A 65 16.03 25.29 3.13
N ARG A 66 15.92 26.41 3.86
CA ARG A 66 14.76 26.79 4.69
C ARG A 66 13.65 27.51 3.92
N SER A 67 13.86 27.80 2.64
CA SER A 67 12.89 28.52 1.83
C SER A 67 11.64 27.67 1.58
N THR A 68 10.48 28.31 1.53
CA THR A 68 9.22 27.66 1.17
C THR A 68 8.49 28.40 0.05
N ASN A 69 7.74 27.67 -0.77
CA ASN A 69 6.85 28.27 -1.77
C ASN A 69 5.40 28.39 -1.26
N ALA A 70 4.51 28.99 -2.05
CA ALA A 70 3.11 29.22 -1.67
C ALA A 70 2.26 27.92 -1.55
N PHE A 71 2.79 26.78 -2.01
CA PHE A 71 2.22 25.45 -1.91
C PHE A 71 2.95 24.57 -0.88
N GLY A 72 3.81 25.15 -0.02
CA GLY A 72 4.45 24.43 1.08
C GLY A 72 5.74 23.67 0.74
N PHE A 73 6.15 23.59 -0.53
CA PHE A 73 7.40 22.93 -0.92
C PHE A 73 8.62 23.63 -0.33
N VAL A 74 9.69 22.89 -0.04
CA VAL A 74 10.87 23.35 0.71
C VAL A 74 12.16 23.23 -0.10
N GLY A 75 13.02 24.25 -0.05
CA GLY A 75 14.41 24.18 -0.50
C GLY A 75 14.57 23.85 -1.98
N TYR A 76 15.06 22.63 -2.31
CA TYR A 76 15.08 22.07 -3.68
C TYR A 76 13.68 21.81 -4.29
N GLN A 77 12.62 22.44 -3.78
CA GLN A 77 11.22 22.10 -4.04
C GLN A 77 10.87 20.65 -3.64
N PHE A 78 11.32 20.20 -2.47
CA PHE A 78 10.80 18.98 -1.85
C PHE A 78 9.36 19.18 -1.40
N GLY A 79 8.50 18.22 -1.76
CA GLY A 79 7.13 18.09 -1.29
C GLY A 79 6.91 16.70 -0.71
N GLU A 80 5.77 16.51 -0.05
CA GLU A 80 5.40 15.31 0.69
C GLU A 80 5.47 14.06 -0.18
N ALA A 81 4.86 14.06 -1.38
CA ALA A 81 4.88 12.93 -2.32
C ALA A 81 6.31 12.40 -2.57
N LEU A 82 7.28 13.28 -2.87
CA LEU A 82 8.67 12.86 -3.09
C LEU A 82 9.36 12.41 -1.80
N LEU A 83 8.96 12.92 -0.63
CA LEU A 83 9.50 12.45 0.65
C LEU A 83 8.85 11.14 1.12
N ILE A 84 7.65 10.82 0.64
CA ILE A 84 7.01 9.50 0.77
C ILE A 84 7.72 8.49 -0.13
N ASP A 85 7.94 8.79 -1.42
CA ASP A 85 8.72 7.95 -2.34
C ASP A 85 10.12 7.63 -1.82
N LEU A 86 10.76 8.61 -1.14
CA LEU A 86 12.08 8.46 -0.53
C LEU A 86 12.03 7.90 0.91
N GLY A 87 10.86 7.62 1.48
CA GLY A 87 10.70 7.03 2.82
C GLY A 87 11.10 7.95 3.99
N TYR A 88 11.20 9.27 3.77
CA TYR A 88 11.39 10.27 4.83
C TYR A 88 10.07 10.66 5.53
N TYR A 89 8.95 10.50 4.83
CA TYR A 89 7.64 10.97 5.24
C TYR A 89 6.57 9.91 4.95
N ASP A 90 5.47 9.97 5.69
CA ASP A 90 4.36 9.03 5.64
C ASP A 90 3.06 9.80 5.90
N ASP A 91 2.22 9.93 4.87
CA ASP A 91 0.97 10.69 4.93
C ASP A 91 -0.03 10.15 3.90
N ASP A 92 -1.29 10.02 4.29
CA ASP A 92 -2.39 9.59 3.43
C ASP A 92 -3.00 10.77 2.66
N VAL A 93 -2.84 12.02 3.15
CA VAL A 93 -3.47 13.23 2.59
C VAL A 93 -2.41 14.31 2.37
N TYR A 94 -1.83 14.32 1.18
CA TYR A 94 -0.70 15.19 0.81
C TYR A 94 -0.96 16.02 -0.44
N TYR A 95 -0.04 16.90 -0.81
CA TYR A 95 -0.20 17.75 -1.99
C TYR A 95 -0.39 16.94 -3.29
N LEU A 96 -1.50 17.21 -4.01
CA LEU A 96 -2.01 16.44 -5.16
C LEU A 96 -2.65 15.09 -4.84
N ASN A 97 -2.69 14.67 -3.57
CA ASN A 97 -3.48 13.54 -3.08
C ASN A 97 -4.34 14.00 -1.89
N GLY A 98 -5.39 14.78 -2.18
CA GLY A 98 -6.33 15.30 -1.18
C GLY A 98 -5.99 16.66 -0.56
N ALA A 99 -4.73 17.12 -0.56
CA ALA A 99 -4.36 18.44 -0.04
C ALA A 99 -4.09 19.50 -1.12
N ASP A 100 -4.56 20.74 -0.88
CA ASP A 100 -4.33 21.93 -1.72
C ASP A 100 -2.87 22.46 -1.70
N THR A 101 -2.10 22.06 -0.68
CA THR A 101 -0.70 22.46 -0.41
C THR A 101 -0.02 21.38 0.41
N ASN A 102 1.31 21.33 0.44
CA ASN A 102 2.03 20.51 1.41
C ASN A 102 1.77 21.06 2.82
N THR A 103 1.14 20.26 3.68
CA THR A 103 0.66 20.63 5.02
C THR A 103 1.63 20.23 6.13
N TRP A 104 2.44 19.19 5.90
CA TRP A 104 3.43 18.62 6.80
C TRP A 104 2.84 18.17 8.16
N ASP A 105 1.63 17.61 8.14
CA ASP A 105 0.90 17.12 9.33
C ASP A 105 0.78 15.59 9.49
N GLY A 106 1.12 14.78 8.48
CA GLY A 106 1.52 13.37 8.60
C GLY A 106 2.85 13.13 9.33
N THR A 107 3.35 11.90 9.23
CA THR A 107 4.40 11.33 10.09
C THR A 107 5.79 11.37 9.44
N TRP A 108 6.78 11.90 10.16
CA TRP A 108 8.19 11.77 9.78
C TRP A 108 8.72 10.40 10.24
N THR A 109 9.32 9.64 9.32
CA THR A 109 9.72 8.24 9.56
C THR A 109 10.95 8.10 10.46
N GLY A 110 11.74 9.16 10.61
CA GLY A 110 13.05 9.12 11.27
C GLY A 110 14.20 8.81 10.32
N LYS A 111 13.96 8.58 9.02
CA LYS A 111 14.98 8.21 8.03
C LYS A 111 16.18 9.16 8.05
N ASN A 112 17.38 8.59 8.06
CA ASN A 112 18.64 9.31 8.17
C ASN A 112 18.75 10.26 9.41
N GLY A 113 17.88 10.11 10.41
CA GLY A 113 17.78 10.96 11.60
C GLY A 113 16.80 12.14 11.47
N VAL A 114 16.05 12.25 10.37
CA VAL A 114 15.07 13.32 10.14
C VAL A 114 13.73 12.96 10.78
N ASN A 115 13.37 13.64 11.86
CA ASN A 115 12.17 13.36 12.65
C ASN A 115 11.13 14.50 12.58
N SER A 116 11.40 15.54 11.79
CA SER A 116 10.55 16.71 11.65
C SER A 116 10.93 17.53 10.42
N LEU A 117 10.00 18.40 9.99
CA LEU A 117 10.26 19.41 8.96
C LEU A 117 11.43 20.35 9.34
N GLU A 118 11.66 20.63 10.63
CA GLU A 118 12.80 21.46 11.07
C GLU A 118 14.14 20.75 10.87
N ASP A 119 14.18 19.42 11.06
CA ASP A 119 15.37 18.59 10.77
C ASP A 119 15.61 18.51 9.25
N PHE A 120 14.53 18.34 8.46
CA PHE A 120 14.60 18.31 6.99
C PHE A 120 14.99 19.66 6.38
N MET A 121 14.69 20.78 7.06
CA MET A 121 15.08 22.14 6.66
C MET A 121 16.57 22.48 6.85
N THR A 122 17.43 21.47 6.91
CA THR A 122 18.90 21.60 7.00
C THR A 122 19.57 21.30 5.66
N GLY A 123 20.79 21.82 5.46
CA GLY A 123 21.55 21.52 4.24
C GLY A 123 22.01 20.06 4.24
N GLU A 124 22.41 19.58 5.40
CA GLU A 124 22.79 18.21 5.67
C GLU A 124 21.66 17.20 5.32
N ALA A 125 20.40 17.52 5.63
CA ALA A 125 19.26 16.69 5.24
C ALA A 125 18.98 16.73 3.74
N GLN A 126 18.87 17.93 3.17
CA GLN A 126 18.47 18.08 1.78
C GLN A 126 19.55 17.71 0.76
N ASP A 127 20.83 17.88 1.08
CA ASP A 127 21.91 17.45 0.18
C ASP A 127 22.03 15.91 0.13
N VAL A 128 21.59 15.17 1.17
CA VAL A 128 21.44 13.71 1.10
C VAL A 128 20.17 13.35 0.33
N ALA A 129 19.02 13.91 0.71
CA ALA A 129 17.73 13.60 0.09
C ALA A 129 17.69 13.92 -1.42
N ILE A 130 18.41 14.94 -1.90
CA ILE A 130 18.47 15.27 -3.34
C ILE A 130 19.31 14.27 -4.14
N GLN A 131 20.34 13.67 -3.52
CA GLN A 131 21.12 12.60 -4.15
C GLN A 131 20.34 11.28 -4.14
N GLU A 132 19.57 11.00 -3.08
CA GLU A 132 18.59 9.91 -3.06
C GLU A 132 17.50 10.10 -4.14
N ALA A 133 16.93 11.30 -4.26
CA ALA A 133 15.99 11.67 -5.33
C ALA A 133 16.58 11.45 -6.73
N PHE A 134 17.86 11.75 -6.93
CA PHE A 134 18.54 11.48 -8.19
C PHE A 134 18.72 9.99 -8.47
N GLY A 135 19.10 9.18 -7.48
CA GLY A 135 19.20 7.73 -7.62
C GLY A 135 17.86 7.09 -7.97
N TYR A 136 16.82 7.41 -7.19
CA TYR A 136 15.44 6.98 -7.43
C TYR A 136 14.95 7.32 -8.86
N ASN A 137 15.09 8.58 -9.26
CA ASN A 137 14.69 9.02 -10.60
C ASN A 137 15.51 8.37 -11.73
N LEU A 138 16.81 8.13 -11.54
CA LEU A 138 17.64 7.43 -12.52
C LEU A 138 17.22 5.96 -12.68
N GLY A 139 16.81 5.28 -11.58
CA GLY A 139 16.27 3.93 -11.62
C GLY A 139 15.04 3.82 -12.53
N ILE A 140 14.05 4.69 -12.31
CA ILE A 140 12.83 4.78 -13.14
C ILE A 140 13.18 5.03 -14.62
N ILE A 141 14.18 5.88 -14.90
CA ILE A 141 14.59 6.18 -16.28
C ILE A 141 15.30 4.97 -16.92
N GLU A 142 16.21 4.29 -16.22
CA GLU A 142 16.86 3.09 -16.77
C GLU A 142 15.85 1.97 -17.04
N GLU A 143 14.89 1.75 -16.13
CA GLU A 143 13.81 0.78 -16.32
C GLU A 143 12.93 1.10 -17.54
N GLY A 144 12.43 2.35 -17.64
CA GLY A 144 11.62 2.79 -18.77
C GLY A 144 12.37 2.78 -20.12
N LEU A 145 13.69 2.90 -20.13
CA LEU A 145 14.51 2.77 -21.33
C LEU A 145 14.84 1.30 -21.67
N ALA A 146 14.97 0.44 -20.65
CA ALA A 146 15.31 -0.97 -20.82
C ALA A 146 14.22 -1.74 -21.57
N ALA A 147 12.94 -1.37 -21.43
CA ALA A 147 11.81 -1.91 -22.18
C ALA A 147 12.01 -1.83 -23.71
N GLU A 148 12.58 -0.73 -24.22
CA GLU A 148 12.93 -0.53 -25.63
C GLU A 148 14.38 -0.93 -25.97
N GLY A 149 15.11 -1.51 -25.02
CA GLY A 149 16.48 -2.01 -25.19
C GLY A 149 17.55 -0.92 -25.23
N TYR A 150 17.31 0.21 -24.56
CA TYR A 150 18.26 1.31 -24.36
C TYR A 150 18.71 1.42 -22.90
N THR A 151 19.76 2.20 -22.65
CA THR A 151 20.12 2.71 -21.31
C THR A 151 20.36 4.21 -21.35
N ILE A 152 20.51 4.89 -20.21
CA ILE A 152 20.82 6.33 -20.17
C ILE A 152 22.11 6.65 -20.95
N ASP A 153 23.08 5.73 -20.86
CA ASP A 153 24.40 5.83 -21.48
C ASP A 153 24.34 5.92 -23.03
N ASP A 154 23.30 5.38 -23.68
CA ASP A 154 23.07 5.53 -25.12
C ASP A 154 22.70 6.98 -25.52
N PHE A 155 22.12 7.75 -24.59
CA PHE A 155 21.71 9.14 -24.82
C PHE A 155 22.78 10.15 -24.40
N ILE A 156 23.70 9.80 -23.49
CA ILE A 156 24.77 10.70 -23.04
C ILE A 156 25.65 11.17 -24.22
N GLY A 157 25.84 12.48 -24.33
CA GLY A 157 26.61 13.12 -25.39
C GLY A 157 25.91 13.18 -26.75
N THR A 158 24.65 12.73 -26.86
CA THR A 158 23.81 13.01 -28.04
C THR A 158 23.42 14.50 -28.09
N THR A 159 22.78 14.92 -29.18
CA THR A 159 22.34 16.31 -29.35
C THR A 159 20.87 16.36 -29.75
N MET A 160 20.07 17.06 -28.94
CA MET A 160 18.66 17.34 -29.19
C MET A 160 18.47 18.83 -29.52
N THR A 161 17.36 19.21 -30.15
CA THR A 161 17.11 20.62 -30.52
C THR A 161 15.71 21.04 -30.09
N TYR A 162 15.60 22.04 -29.21
CA TYR A 162 14.32 22.69 -28.91
C TYR A 162 14.18 24.03 -29.64
N THR A 163 12.95 24.52 -29.73
CA THR A 163 12.66 25.86 -30.27
C THR A 163 12.07 26.72 -29.16
N ALA A 164 12.81 27.74 -28.73
CA ALA A 164 12.36 28.68 -27.72
C ALA A 164 11.14 29.50 -28.19
N SER A 165 10.42 30.11 -27.24
CA SER A 165 9.19 30.88 -27.49
C SER A 165 9.37 32.10 -28.43
N ASP A 166 10.60 32.56 -28.67
CA ASP A 166 10.91 33.61 -29.66
C ASP A 166 11.20 33.08 -31.08
N GLY A 167 11.19 31.75 -31.26
CA GLY A 167 11.49 31.05 -32.51
C GLY A 167 12.97 30.70 -32.71
N THR A 168 13.83 30.91 -31.71
CA THR A 168 15.25 30.50 -31.75
C THR A 168 15.36 28.99 -31.54
N GLN A 169 16.16 28.32 -32.38
CA GLN A 169 16.53 26.91 -32.18
C GLN A 169 17.84 26.83 -31.40
N THR A 170 17.85 25.99 -30.36
CA THR A 170 18.99 25.73 -29.49
C THR A 170 19.31 24.24 -29.53
N ASP A 171 20.56 23.90 -29.86
CA ASP A 171 21.08 22.53 -29.83
C ASP A 171 21.66 22.25 -28.42
N VAL A 172 21.10 21.25 -27.74
CA VAL A 172 21.42 20.86 -26.37
C VAL A 172 22.19 19.55 -26.39
N THR A 173 23.31 19.47 -25.67
CA THR A 173 24.06 18.22 -25.51
C THR A 173 23.60 17.51 -24.25
N VAL A 174 23.13 16.27 -24.38
CA VAL A 174 22.66 15.47 -23.25
C VAL A 174 23.85 15.13 -22.34
N THR A 175 23.68 15.34 -21.03
CA THR A 175 24.70 15.06 -20.00
C THR A 175 23.97 14.65 -18.72
N LEU A 176 24.60 13.84 -17.86
CA LEU A 176 23.93 13.27 -16.68
C LEU A 176 23.36 14.34 -15.75
N THR A 177 24.11 15.40 -15.40
CA THR A 177 23.59 16.53 -14.60
C THR A 177 22.43 17.29 -15.26
N GLY A 178 22.36 17.30 -16.60
CA GLY A 178 21.19 17.78 -17.34
C GLY A 178 19.99 16.83 -17.27
N ILE A 179 20.21 15.52 -17.16
CA ILE A 179 19.17 14.50 -16.94
C ILE A 179 18.62 14.63 -15.52
N LEU A 180 19.49 14.64 -14.51
CA LEU A 180 19.14 14.79 -13.10
C LEU A 180 18.22 15.99 -12.86
N ALA A 181 18.62 17.17 -13.31
CA ALA A 181 17.78 18.37 -13.19
C ALA A 181 16.48 18.26 -14.01
N SER A 182 16.49 17.62 -15.18
CA SER A 182 15.28 17.46 -15.99
C SER A 182 14.27 16.51 -15.38
N ALA A 183 14.74 15.40 -14.78
CA ALA A 183 13.92 14.45 -14.05
C ALA A 183 13.30 15.11 -12.81
N HIS A 184 14.11 15.82 -12.02
CA HIS A 184 13.66 16.56 -10.85
C HIS A 184 12.61 17.64 -11.18
N LEU A 185 12.84 18.43 -12.23
CA LEU A 185 11.96 19.56 -12.62
C LEU A 185 10.72 19.16 -13.43
N ARG A 186 10.73 18.01 -14.12
CA ARG A 186 9.68 17.63 -15.09
C ARG A 186 9.16 16.20 -14.94
N GLY A 187 9.68 15.42 -14.00
CA GLY A 187 9.38 14.00 -13.79
C GLY A 187 10.22 13.06 -14.67
N SER A 188 10.62 11.92 -14.10
CA SER A 188 11.33 10.85 -14.81
C SER A 188 10.62 10.30 -16.05
N PRO A 189 9.28 10.06 -16.04
CA PRO A 189 8.56 9.66 -17.26
C PRO A 189 8.70 10.65 -18.41
N ALA A 190 8.79 11.95 -18.13
CA ALA A 190 8.99 12.98 -19.16
C ALA A 190 10.40 12.95 -19.79
N VAL A 191 11.39 12.37 -19.10
CA VAL A 191 12.73 12.12 -19.66
C VAL A 191 12.71 10.87 -20.53
N VAL A 192 12.04 9.80 -20.11
CA VAL A 192 11.85 8.58 -20.92
C VAL A 192 11.15 8.92 -22.24
N GLU A 193 10.04 9.67 -22.18
CA GLU A 193 9.29 10.17 -23.35
C GLU A 193 10.13 11.08 -24.27
N LEU A 194 10.98 11.92 -23.69
CA LEU A 194 11.93 12.74 -24.45
C LEU A 194 12.95 11.88 -25.20
N PHE A 195 13.39 10.77 -24.61
CA PHE A 195 14.47 9.92 -25.13
C PHE A 195 13.97 8.92 -26.18
N LEU A 196 12.88 8.22 -25.90
CA LEU A 196 12.27 7.25 -26.81
C LEU A 196 11.56 7.95 -27.99
N ASN A 197 10.70 8.92 -27.68
CA ASN A 197 9.76 9.51 -28.63
C ASN A 197 10.13 10.92 -29.10
N GLY A 198 11.08 11.59 -28.44
CA GLY A 198 11.44 12.99 -28.75
C GLY A 198 10.40 14.00 -28.25
N THR A 199 9.53 13.59 -27.33
CA THR A 199 8.43 14.39 -26.79
C THR A 199 8.97 15.52 -25.90
N LEU A 200 8.57 16.76 -26.18
CA LEU A 200 9.01 17.92 -25.38
C LEU A 200 7.96 18.30 -24.33
N SER A 201 8.17 17.90 -23.09
CA SER A 201 7.41 18.46 -21.96
C SER A 201 7.80 19.93 -21.70
N ASN A 202 6.89 20.70 -21.12
CA ASN A 202 7.10 22.08 -20.70
C ASN A 202 6.43 22.30 -19.34
N ASP A 203 6.96 23.23 -18.54
CA ASP A 203 6.32 23.70 -17.32
C ASP A 203 5.13 24.65 -17.59
N GLU A 204 4.46 25.12 -16.54
CA GLU A 204 3.34 26.06 -16.57
C GLU A 204 3.70 27.47 -17.11
N PHE A 205 5.00 27.79 -17.18
CA PHE A 205 5.53 29.01 -17.78
C PHE A 205 5.95 28.83 -19.25
N GLY A 206 5.93 27.60 -19.76
CA GLY A 206 6.35 27.22 -21.10
C GLY A 206 7.86 27.01 -21.26
N THR A 207 8.58 26.75 -20.16
CA THR A 207 9.99 26.33 -20.17
C THR A 207 10.08 24.86 -20.56
N SER A 208 10.82 24.55 -21.64
CA SER A 208 10.96 23.17 -22.12
C SER A 208 11.90 22.36 -21.24
N ILE A 209 11.65 21.06 -21.09
CA ILE A 209 12.56 20.09 -20.47
C ILE A 209 14.00 20.19 -21.01
N LEU A 210 14.18 20.39 -22.32
CA LEU A 210 15.50 20.58 -22.92
C LEU A 210 16.18 21.90 -22.53
N GLN A 211 15.45 22.91 -22.09
CA GLN A 211 16.02 24.15 -21.57
C GLN A 211 16.60 23.93 -20.17
N TYR A 212 15.98 23.10 -19.33
CA TYR A 212 16.56 22.67 -18.05
C TYR A 212 17.80 21.80 -18.26
N MET A 213 17.75 20.87 -19.21
CA MET A 213 18.89 20.05 -19.61
C MET A 213 20.08 20.88 -20.14
N ASP A 214 19.85 21.98 -20.85
CA ASP A 214 20.91 22.92 -21.30
C ASP A 214 21.46 23.77 -20.15
N GLN A 215 20.57 24.27 -19.28
CA GLN A 215 20.93 25.13 -18.15
C GLN A 215 21.84 24.41 -17.14
N PHE A 216 21.46 23.20 -16.75
CA PHE A 216 22.16 22.40 -15.74
C PHE A 216 23.12 21.36 -16.33
N GLY A 217 23.32 21.36 -17.65
CA GLY A 217 24.17 20.39 -18.34
C GLY A 217 25.69 20.61 -18.19
N GLY A 218 26.44 19.51 -18.20
CA GLY A 218 27.89 19.49 -18.36
C GLY A 218 28.69 19.89 -17.12
N TYR A 219 28.17 19.62 -15.93
CA TYR A 219 28.97 19.58 -14.70
C TYR A 219 29.57 18.17 -14.54
N ASP A 220 30.66 18.05 -13.79
CA ASP A 220 31.15 16.74 -13.34
C ASP A 220 30.08 16.10 -12.43
N SER A 221 29.97 14.77 -12.46
CA SER A 221 28.95 13.98 -11.77
C SER A 221 29.55 12.62 -11.38
N PRO A 222 29.10 11.98 -10.29
CA PRO A 222 29.14 10.51 -10.20
C PRO A 222 28.39 9.91 -11.41
N ASP A 223 28.68 8.66 -11.77
CA ASP A 223 27.93 8.00 -12.84
C ASP A 223 26.51 7.56 -12.40
N ALA A 224 25.71 7.05 -13.34
CA ALA A 224 24.32 6.71 -13.06
C ALA A 224 24.21 5.57 -12.06
N ASP A 225 25.02 4.51 -12.23
CA ASP A 225 25.13 3.39 -11.30
C ASP A 225 25.53 3.88 -9.88
N GLU A 226 26.54 4.75 -9.76
CA GLU A 226 26.96 5.34 -8.49
C GLU A 226 25.83 6.10 -7.76
N LEU A 227 24.94 6.78 -8.49
CA LEU A 227 23.80 7.51 -7.92
C LEU A 227 22.61 6.61 -7.59
N ILE A 228 22.32 5.61 -8.43
CA ILE A 228 21.27 4.61 -8.16
C ILE A 228 21.65 3.84 -6.89
N THR A 229 22.87 3.30 -6.81
CA THR A 229 23.35 2.60 -5.62
C THR A 229 23.43 3.52 -4.39
N TYR A 230 23.68 4.83 -4.54
CA TYR A 230 23.61 5.77 -3.42
C TYR A 230 22.21 5.81 -2.76
N PHE A 231 21.14 5.69 -3.55
CA PHE A 231 19.76 5.58 -3.07
C PHE A 231 19.45 4.19 -2.51
N GLU A 232 19.80 3.12 -3.24
CA GLU A 232 19.57 1.72 -2.82
C GLU A 232 20.24 1.42 -1.47
N ASP A 233 21.48 1.86 -1.28
CA ASP A 233 22.24 1.73 -0.02
C ASP A 233 21.65 2.56 1.14
N ARG A 234 20.62 3.39 0.90
CA ARG A 234 19.99 4.29 1.90
C ARG A 234 18.49 4.07 2.06
N LEU A 235 17.94 2.95 1.58
CA LEU A 235 16.50 2.69 1.71
C LEU A 235 16.01 2.68 3.18
N THR A 236 16.81 2.16 4.12
CA THR A 236 16.50 2.18 5.56
C THR A 236 16.90 3.50 6.24
N GLY A 237 17.92 4.19 5.71
CA GLY A 237 18.46 5.42 6.28
C GLY A 237 19.27 5.22 7.56
N ASP A 238 19.85 4.03 7.77
CA ASP A 238 20.76 3.72 8.89
C ASP A 238 22.12 4.44 8.75
N GLU A 239 22.43 4.94 7.54
CA GLU A 239 23.65 5.64 7.16
C GLU A 239 23.73 7.04 7.78
N GLY A 240 22.57 7.65 8.01
CA GLY A 240 22.42 9.01 8.51
C GLY A 240 22.84 10.09 7.50
N LEU A 241 22.66 11.36 7.90
CA LEU A 241 23.02 12.54 7.09
C LEU A 241 24.51 12.66 6.71
N ASN A 242 25.38 11.79 7.21
CA ASN A 242 26.83 11.81 6.98
C ASN A 242 27.32 10.49 6.37
N GLY A 243 26.56 9.96 5.41
CA GLY A 243 26.71 8.63 4.81
C GLY A 243 28.14 8.14 4.52
N SER A 244 28.26 6.82 4.47
CA SER A 244 29.44 5.94 4.63
C SER A 244 30.70 6.15 3.75
N GLU A 245 31.22 7.38 3.58
CA GLU A 245 32.54 7.63 2.98
C GLU A 245 33.49 8.48 3.86
N SER A 246 34.47 7.81 4.46
CA SER A 246 35.86 8.25 4.72
C SER A 246 36.18 9.67 5.27
N GLY A 247 35.23 10.35 5.90
CA GLY A 247 35.41 10.98 7.21
C GLY A 247 35.78 12.47 7.31
N SER A 248 35.02 13.17 8.17
CA SER A 248 35.61 13.93 9.28
C SER A 248 34.60 14.15 10.43
N GLY A 249 34.59 13.25 11.42
CA GLY A 249 33.67 13.37 12.56
C GLY A 249 34.03 12.56 13.81
N SER A 250 35.01 11.65 13.76
CA SER A 250 35.34 10.80 14.91
C SER A 250 35.93 11.59 16.08
N GLU A 251 35.18 11.63 17.18
CA GLU A 251 35.65 12.15 18.46
C GLU A 251 36.08 10.98 19.37
N GLY A 252 37.13 11.22 20.15
CA GLY A 252 37.97 10.15 20.71
C GLY A 252 39.33 10.08 20.01
N SER A 253 40.20 9.14 20.41
CA SER A 253 41.59 9.08 19.95
C SER A 253 42.11 7.68 19.62
N ALA A 254 41.23 6.68 19.57
CA ALA A 254 41.58 5.35 19.07
C ALA A 254 41.88 5.37 17.56
N GLY A 255 41.06 6.10 16.77
CA GLY A 255 41.25 6.23 15.32
C GLY A 255 41.08 4.92 14.56
N VAL A 256 40.07 4.14 14.97
CA VAL A 256 39.66 2.86 14.35
C VAL A 256 38.27 2.99 13.73
N ASP A 257 38.01 2.22 12.70
CA ASP A 257 36.68 2.00 12.12
C ASP A 257 36.00 0.75 12.73
N ALA A 258 34.76 0.46 12.32
CA ALA A 258 34.00 -0.70 12.78
C ALA A 258 34.72 -2.05 12.53
N ASP A 259 35.47 -2.16 11.43
CA ASP A 259 36.22 -3.35 11.02
C ASP A 259 37.53 -3.56 11.80
N SER A 260 38.13 -2.47 12.31
CA SER A 260 39.43 -2.49 12.99
C SER A 260 39.34 -2.30 14.51
N ALA A 261 38.15 -2.10 15.07
CA ALA A 261 37.91 -2.06 16.50
C ALA A 261 37.97 -3.45 17.16
N THR A 262 38.20 -3.49 18.47
CA THR A 262 38.12 -4.74 19.25
C THR A 262 36.69 -5.08 19.65
N VAL A 263 35.88 -4.05 19.87
CA VAL A 263 34.45 -4.11 20.17
C VAL A 263 33.76 -3.08 19.28
N THR A 264 32.70 -3.48 18.61
CA THR A 264 31.88 -2.60 17.77
C THR A 264 30.50 -2.52 18.41
N ILE A 265 30.10 -1.30 18.74
CA ILE A 265 28.76 -0.97 19.22
C ILE A 265 28.14 -0.20 18.07
N ASP A 266 27.23 -0.86 17.36
CA ASP A 266 26.46 -0.32 16.25
C ASP A 266 25.03 -0.87 16.32
N TRP A 267 24.09 -0.38 15.52
CA TRP A 267 22.68 -0.79 15.60
C TRP A 267 22.51 -2.31 15.38
N ASN A 268 22.27 -3.05 16.46
CA ASN A 268 22.14 -4.51 16.47
C ASN A 268 20.96 -4.91 17.38
N TRP A 269 19.75 -4.88 16.83
CA TRP A 269 18.47 -5.13 17.51
C TRP A 269 18.46 -6.41 18.34
N GLY A 270 17.97 -6.32 19.58
CA GLY A 270 17.80 -7.43 20.52
C GLY A 270 19.10 -8.11 20.97
N THR A 271 20.28 -7.56 20.65
CA THR A 271 21.55 -8.22 20.98
C THR A 271 22.07 -7.88 22.37
N HIS A 272 22.58 -8.88 23.09
CA HIS A 272 23.16 -8.70 24.42
C HIS A 272 24.55 -9.34 24.49
N GLN A 273 25.58 -8.53 24.25
CA GLN A 273 26.98 -8.98 24.21
C GLN A 273 27.65 -8.84 25.59
N THR A 274 28.47 -9.82 25.95
CA THR A 274 29.40 -9.71 27.10
C THR A 274 30.83 -9.98 26.63
N VAL A 275 31.68 -8.96 26.72
CA VAL A 275 33.10 -9.01 26.37
C VAL A 275 33.90 -9.38 27.62
N THR A 276 34.52 -10.57 27.66
CA THR A 276 35.12 -11.13 28.89
C THR A 276 36.59 -10.86 29.10
N ASP A 277 37.31 -10.43 28.06
CA ASP A 277 38.78 -10.35 28.04
C ASP A 277 39.30 -9.03 27.43
N PHE A 278 38.54 -7.93 27.57
CA PHE A 278 38.95 -6.59 27.10
C PHE A 278 40.19 -6.10 27.87
N ASP A 279 41.24 -5.65 27.17
CA ASP A 279 42.44 -5.03 27.75
C ASP A 279 42.42 -3.51 27.49
N PRO A 280 42.06 -2.66 28.47
CA PRO A 280 42.01 -1.21 28.29
C PRO A 280 43.33 -0.54 27.88
N SER A 281 44.46 -1.26 27.92
CA SER A 281 45.76 -0.74 27.47
C SER A 281 46.04 -0.92 25.97
N SER A 282 45.21 -1.69 25.24
CA SER A 282 45.33 -1.92 23.81
C SER A 282 44.02 -1.93 23.02
N ASP A 283 42.91 -2.27 23.67
CA ASP A 283 41.67 -2.60 22.99
C ASP A 283 40.80 -1.36 22.79
N THR A 284 40.06 -1.39 21.69
CA THR A 284 39.31 -0.25 21.16
C THR A 284 37.84 -0.59 20.99
N VAL A 285 37.00 0.41 21.22
CA VAL A 285 35.55 0.40 21.04
C VAL A 285 35.23 1.40 19.93
N TYR A 286 34.60 0.91 18.87
CA TYR A 286 33.90 1.75 17.91
C TYR A 286 32.45 1.91 18.37
N ILE A 287 31.94 3.13 18.36
CA ILE A 287 30.55 3.46 18.66
C ILE A 287 30.01 4.20 17.43
N GLY A 288 29.00 3.60 16.78
CA GLY A 288 28.30 4.13 15.62
C GLY A 288 27.52 5.43 15.91
N TRP A 289 26.60 5.78 15.02
CA TRP A 289 25.78 7.00 15.16
C TRP A 289 24.67 6.82 16.20
N PHE A 290 25.03 6.96 17.48
CA PHE A 290 24.10 7.10 18.59
C PHE A 290 24.22 8.50 19.19
N THR A 291 23.12 9.25 19.29
CA THR A 291 23.11 10.48 20.11
C THR A 291 23.14 10.13 21.60
N SER A 292 23.46 11.10 22.47
CA SER A 292 23.49 10.92 23.93
C SER A 292 22.22 10.28 24.50
N ASP A 293 21.07 10.59 23.89
CA ASP A 293 19.76 10.17 24.37
C ASP A 293 19.42 8.72 23.98
N HIS A 294 20.21 8.10 23.08
CA HIS A 294 20.06 6.71 22.67
C HIS A 294 21.06 5.74 23.34
N ILE A 295 22.15 6.21 23.95
CA ILE A 295 23.19 5.33 24.53
C ILE A 295 23.46 5.58 26.02
N ASP A 296 22.87 4.73 26.86
CA ASP A 296 23.09 4.71 28.30
C ASP A 296 24.42 4.03 28.66
N VAL A 297 25.35 4.73 29.33
CA VAL A 297 26.59 4.12 29.85
C VAL A 297 26.56 4.03 31.38
N THR A 298 26.56 2.81 31.90
CA THR A 298 26.43 2.54 33.34
C THR A 298 27.52 1.60 33.86
N GLU A 299 28.16 1.96 34.99
CA GLU A 299 29.05 1.04 35.70
C GLU A 299 28.25 0.15 36.65
N THR A 300 28.37 -1.17 36.47
CA THR A 300 27.68 -2.19 37.26
C THR A 300 28.68 -3.08 38.01
N ALA A 301 28.17 -3.91 38.92
CA ALA A 301 29.00 -4.92 39.58
C ALA A 301 29.56 -6.02 38.63
N ALA A 302 29.12 -6.06 37.38
CA ALA A 302 29.63 -6.94 36.33
C ALA A 302 30.68 -6.27 35.44
N GLY A 303 30.69 -4.94 35.36
CA GLY A 303 31.54 -4.14 34.46
C GLY A 303 30.78 -2.91 33.92
N VAL A 304 31.39 -2.18 32.99
CA VAL A 304 30.74 -1.09 32.23
C VAL A 304 29.76 -1.69 31.23
N VAL A 305 28.54 -1.18 31.19
CA VAL A 305 27.48 -1.56 30.26
C VAL A 305 27.12 -0.35 29.41
N PHE A 306 27.20 -0.52 28.09
CA PHE A 306 26.60 0.36 27.10
C PHE A 306 25.24 -0.25 26.74
N SER A 307 24.15 0.48 26.91
CA SER A 307 22.79 0.03 26.60
C SER A 307 22.19 0.97 25.58
N ILE A 308 21.45 0.42 24.62
CA ILE A 308 20.68 1.19 23.64
C ILE A 308 19.22 0.78 23.87
N PRO A 309 18.45 1.54 24.67
CA PRO A 309 17.14 1.10 25.14
C PRO A 309 16.09 1.00 24.03
N SER A 310 16.24 1.76 22.93
CA SER A 310 15.28 1.82 21.83
C SER A 310 15.20 0.52 21.00
N ASN A 311 16.28 -0.27 20.96
CA ASN A 311 16.35 -1.51 20.18
C ASN A 311 16.67 -2.76 21.02
N ASP A 312 16.47 -2.69 22.35
CA ASP A 312 16.79 -3.76 23.34
C ASP A 312 18.23 -4.30 23.21
N GLN A 313 19.21 -3.43 22.95
CA GLN A 313 20.61 -3.82 22.79
C GLN A 313 21.44 -3.49 24.04
N SER A 314 22.42 -4.34 24.36
CA SER A 314 23.46 -4.03 25.35
C SER A 314 24.82 -4.68 25.07
N VAL A 315 25.89 -3.97 25.42
CA VAL A 315 27.28 -4.46 25.38
C VAL A 315 27.93 -4.25 26.74
N THR A 316 28.28 -5.34 27.41
CA THR A 316 28.95 -5.34 28.73
C THR A 316 30.45 -5.62 28.60
N LEU A 317 31.29 -4.66 28.97
CA LEU A 317 32.74 -4.85 29.16
C LEU A 317 32.99 -5.45 30.55
N GLN A 318 33.03 -6.78 30.64
CA GLN A 318 33.04 -7.50 31.92
C GLN A 318 34.34 -7.27 32.70
N GLY A 319 34.21 -6.87 33.96
CA GLY A 319 35.32 -6.66 34.88
C GLY A 319 36.11 -5.36 34.67
N ILE A 320 35.66 -4.49 33.77
CA ILE A 320 36.20 -3.15 33.51
C ILE A 320 35.40 -2.11 34.32
N SER A 321 36.07 -1.09 34.87
CA SER A 321 35.43 0.11 35.45
C SER A 321 35.61 1.33 34.54
N LEU A 322 34.83 2.39 34.73
CA LEU A 322 34.99 3.63 33.94
C LEU A 322 36.38 4.25 34.16
N ASP A 323 36.94 4.13 35.37
CA ASP A 323 38.31 4.55 35.75
C ASP A 323 39.43 3.80 34.99
N ASP A 324 39.14 2.64 34.37
CA ASP A 324 40.12 1.87 33.58
C ASP A 324 40.15 2.31 32.09
N LEU A 325 39.13 3.03 31.64
CA LEU A 325 38.94 3.45 30.24
C LEU A 325 39.48 4.87 30.01
N SER A 326 39.61 5.26 28.75
CA SER A 326 40.09 6.59 28.35
C SER A 326 39.63 6.95 26.95
N ALA A 327 39.77 8.22 26.56
CA ALA A 327 39.64 8.65 25.16
C ALA A 327 40.54 7.88 24.16
N GLY A 328 41.58 7.17 24.63
CA GLY A 328 42.41 6.28 23.79
C GLY A 328 41.74 4.98 23.39
N ASN A 329 40.64 4.60 24.05
CA ASN A 329 39.88 3.39 23.78
C ASN A 329 38.75 3.61 22.78
N PHE A 330 38.33 4.85 22.49
CA PHE A 330 37.12 5.10 21.72
C PHE A 330 37.36 5.75 20.36
N THR A 331 36.56 5.32 19.39
CA THR A 331 36.13 6.11 18.23
C THR A 331 34.61 6.22 18.32
N ILE A 332 34.08 7.43 18.41
CA ILE A 332 32.64 7.70 18.55
C ILE A 332 32.25 8.62 17.39
N LEU A 333 31.24 8.24 16.61
CA LEU A 333 30.82 9.02 15.45
C LEU A 333 30.05 10.28 15.86
N ASP A 334 29.15 10.15 16.83
CA ASP A 334 28.35 11.29 17.30
C ASP A 334 29.07 12.16 18.35
N SER A 335 28.91 13.47 18.21
CA SER A 335 29.51 14.48 19.08
C SER A 335 28.84 14.60 20.45
N SER A 336 27.54 14.32 20.58
CA SER A 336 26.80 14.40 21.85
C SER A 336 27.09 13.19 22.74
N ALA A 337 26.99 11.98 22.20
CA ALA A 337 27.42 10.76 22.89
C ALA A 337 28.92 10.80 23.23
N SER A 338 29.76 11.32 22.33
CA SER A 338 31.18 11.51 22.63
C SER A 338 31.40 12.46 23.81
N ALA A 339 30.70 13.59 23.85
CA ALA A 339 30.81 14.54 24.96
C ALA A 339 30.42 13.92 26.31
N GLU A 340 29.41 13.05 26.34
CA GLU A 340 28.98 12.35 27.56
C GLU A 340 29.92 11.19 27.94
N ILE A 341 30.20 10.28 27.01
CA ILE A 341 31.04 9.10 27.24
C ILE A 341 32.47 9.50 27.63
N LEU A 342 33.06 10.51 26.97
CA LEU A 342 34.39 11.00 27.33
C LEU A 342 34.40 11.78 28.65
N ALA A 343 33.28 12.39 29.06
CA ALA A 343 33.14 12.97 30.39
C ALA A 343 33.04 11.91 31.50
N LEU A 344 32.51 10.72 31.20
CA LEU A 344 32.42 9.59 32.13
C LEU A 344 33.76 8.88 32.37
N VAL A 345 34.60 8.71 31.33
CA VAL A 345 35.91 8.01 31.46
C VAL A 345 37.08 8.95 31.78
N GLY A 346 36.92 10.25 31.55
CA GLY A 346 37.86 11.29 31.95
C GLY A 346 39.10 11.47 31.06
N ASP A 347 39.53 12.72 30.89
CA ASP A 347 40.83 13.03 30.28
C ASP A 347 41.97 12.60 31.21
N GLY A 348 42.88 11.76 30.70
CA GLY A 348 44.09 11.30 31.39
C GLY A 348 45.13 12.39 31.72
N THR A 349 44.80 13.68 31.58
CA THR A 349 45.65 14.78 32.05
C THR A 349 45.45 15.07 33.55
N SER A 350 46.45 14.66 34.34
CA SER A 350 46.58 15.15 35.71
C SER A 350 46.99 16.63 35.72
N ASP A 351 46.07 17.56 35.98
CA ASP A 351 46.41 18.83 36.64
C ASP A 351 45.47 19.13 37.81
N GLY A 352 46.08 19.49 38.94
CA GLY A 352 45.41 19.50 40.24
C GLY A 352 44.99 20.89 40.67
N THR A 353 43.70 21.20 40.57
CA THR A 353 43.08 22.29 41.35
C THR A 353 41.83 21.82 42.08
N ASN A 354 41.98 21.53 43.37
CA ASN A 354 40.87 21.27 44.29
C ASN A 354 39.81 22.38 44.24
N ASN A 355 38.54 21.99 44.22
CA ASN A 355 37.54 22.71 45.00
C ASN A 355 36.43 21.76 45.50
N GLU A 356 36.64 21.17 46.68
CA GLU A 356 35.64 20.37 47.39
C GLU A 356 34.48 21.24 47.92
N THR A 357 33.26 20.76 47.77
CA THR A 357 32.12 20.81 48.73
C THR A 357 31.12 19.77 48.23
N ASP A 358 31.12 18.50 48.65
CA ASP A 358 30.99 17.91 49.99
C ASP A 358 29.60 18.05 50.64
N THR A 359 29.03 16.90 51.00
CA THR A 359 27.73 16.61 51.65
C THR A 359 26.45 17.08 50.96
N GLY A 360 25.35 16.32 50.96
CA GLY A 360 25.10 15.03 51.62
C GLY A 360 23.75 15.01 52.34
N ALA A 361 23.04 13.88 52.24
CA ALA A 361 21.70 13.60 52.76
C ALA A 361 21.41 14.04 54.22
N ASP A 362 20.14 14.35 54.53
CA ASP A 362 19.24 13.48 55.34
C ASP A 362 17.82 14.08 55.50
N ALA A 363 16.85 13.26 55.91
CA ALA A 363 15.43 13.56 56.07
C ALA A 363 15.07 14.47 57.27
N GLY A 364 13.83 15.01 57.29
CA GLY A 364 13.31 15.74 58.45
C GLY A 364 11.88 16.30 58.33
N ASP A 365 10.88 15.50 58.71
CA ASP A 365 9.47 15.88 58.94
C ASP A 365 9.31 16.99 60.03
N GLY A 366 8.27 17.85 59.95
CA GLY A 366 8.13 18.97 60.92
C GLY A 366 7.09 20.09 60.74
N ALA A 367 5.80 19.76 60.57
CA ALA A 367 4.57 20.47 61.01
C ALA A 367 4.48 22.00 61.38
N ASN A 368 3.35 22.59 60.93
CA ASN A 368 2.42 23.55 61.60
C ASN A 368 2.54 25.11 61.55
N ASP A 369 1.46 25.68 60.99
CA ASP A 369 0.51 26.70 61.55
C ASP A 369 0.51 28.21 61.17
N ASP A 370 -0.74 28.67 60.96
CA ASP A 370 -1.37 30.00 61.08
C ASP A 370 -0.97 31.19 60.19
N ASN A 371 -1.86 31.56 59.24
CA ASN A 371 -2.97 32.49 59.52
C ASN A 371 -3.92 32.74 58.33
N THR A 372 -5.24 32.72 58.57
CA THR A 372 -6.29 33.35 57.73
C THR A 372 -6.83 34.61 58.47
N PRO A 373 -7.56 35.56 57.84
CA PRO A 373 -9.00 35.41 57.55
C PRO A 373 -9.49 36.09 56.23
N ASP A 374 -10.37 35.48 55.42
CA ASP A 374 -11.87 35.61 55.41
C ASP A 374 -12.44 36.76 54.53
N ASP A 375 -13.18 36.43 53.46
CA ASP A 375 -14.60 36.81 53.29
C ASP A 375 -15.30 35.90 52.23
N THR A 376 -16.62 35.84 52.33
CA THR A 376 -17.67 34.96 51.75
C THR A 376 -17.95 35.16 50.24
N THR A 377 -18.58 34.26 49.45
CA THR A 377 -19.77 33.35 49.57
C THR A 377 -19.68 32.21 48.51
N GLY A 378 -20.52 31.15 48.41
CA GLY A 378 -21.64 30.63 49.23
C GLY A 378 -22.71 29.85 48.39
N ASN A 379 -23.37 28.83 48.99
CA ASN A 379 -24.47 27.95 48.46
C ASN A 379 -24.01 26.87 47.42
N SER A 380 -24.02 25.53 47.63
CA SER A 380 -24.92 24.56 48.33
C SER A 380 -26.20 24.19 47.53
N ASP A 381 -26.75 22.96 47.53
CA ASP A 381 -26.37 21.66 48.14
C ASP A 381 -27.08 20.49 47.41
N THR A 382 -26.69 19.24 47.72
CA THR A 382 -27.20 17.97 47.13
C THR A 382 -28.51 17.40 47.74
N ASN A 383 -28.97 16.29 47.13
CA ASN A 383 -30.04 15.31 47.47
C ASN A 383 -30.39 15.11 48.97
N PRO A 384 -31.59 14.60 49.31
CA PRO A 384 -31.63 13.20 49.79
C PRO A 384 -32.89 12.36 49.44
N ASP A 385 -32.72 11.05 49.63
CA ASP A 385 -33.67 9.94 49.43
C ASP A 385 -34.87 9.90 50.41
N ASP A 386 -35.95 9.17 50.07
CA ASP A 386 -36.22 7.77 50.53
C ASP A 386 -37.73 7.36 50.61
N ASP A 387 -37.96 6.04 50.45
CA ASP A 387 -39.03 5.17 51.01
C ASP A 387 -40.50 5.04 50.44
N GLN A 388 -40.75 3.86 49.81
CA GLN A 388 -41.93 2.92 49.84
C GLN A 388 -43.41 3.38 49.66
N SER A 389 -44.30 2.66 48.92
CA SER A 389 -44.80 1.28 49.19
C SER A 389 -45.89 0.78 48.19
N ASP A 390 -45.99 -0.56 48.01
CA ASP A 390 -47.11 -1.49 47.61
C ASP A 390 -48.40 -0.98 46.87
N ASP A 391 -49.08 -1.72 45.97
CA ASP A 391 -49.50 -3.13 46.01
C ASP A 391 -50.21 -3.63 44.69
N THR A 392 -50.07 -4.93 44.35
CA THR A 392 -50.83 -5.89 43.47
C THR A 392 -51.77 -5.44 42.31
N SER A 393 -51.80 -6.11 41.14
CA SER A 393 -52.23 -7.53 40.86
C SER A 393 -51.91 -7.94 39.39
N ASP A 394 -51.34 -9.12 39.07
CA ASP A 394 -51.98 -10.46 38.82
C ASP A 394 -52.98 -10.51 37.63
N ASP A 395 -53.05 -11.51 36.71
CA ASP A 395 -52.36 -12.81 36.55
C ASP A 395 -52.69 -13.49 35.17
N THR A 396 -51.85 -14.43 34.68
CA THR A 396 -52.05 -15.48 33.63
C THR A 396 -52.54 -15.15 32.19
N GLY A 397 -52.18 -15.92 31.14
CA GLY A 397 -51.23 -17.05 31.04
C GLY A 397 -51.49 -18.05 29.87
N GLU A 398 -50.47 -18.87 29.61
CA GLU A 398 -50.45 -20.21 28.97
C GLU A 398 -50.67 -20.44 27.44
N ASP A 399 -49.76 -21.27 26.90
CA ASP A 399 -49.63 -21.89 25.57
C ASP A 399 -50.42 -23.24 25.49
N PRO A 400 -50.63 -23.88 24.31
CA PRO A 400 -49.95 -25.18 24.10
C PRO A 400 -49.71 -25.71 22.65
N VAL A 401 -48.47 -26.13 22.38
CA VAL A 401 -47.95 -27.39 21.80
C VAL A 401 -48.83 -28.32 20.89
N ALA A 402 -48.38 -28.45 19.62
CA ALA A 402 -48.28 -29.60 18.68
C ALA A 402 -49.42 -30.60 18.34
N ASP A 403 -49.53 -30.94 17.04
CA ASP A 403 -49.65 -32.33 16.52
C ASP A 403 -49.25 -32.43 15.02
N THR A 404 -48.68 -33.56 14.57
CA THR A 404 -48.38 -33.87 13.15
C THR A 404 -49.15 -35.12 12.67
N PRO A 405 -49.46 -35.24 11.37
CA PRO A 405 -49.10 -36.50 10.69
C PRO A 405 -48.75 -36.43 9.19
N ALA A 406 -48.04 -37.46 8.77
CA ALA A 406 -47.37 -37.77 7.50
C ALA A 406 -48.20 -37.81 6.18
N ASP A 407 -47.46 -37.55 5.08
CA ASP A 407 -47.29 -38.33 3.83
C ASP A 407 -48.51 -38.74 2.96
N ASP A 408 -48.57 -38.24 1.72
CA ASP A 408 -48.67 -39.05 0.48
C ASP A 408 -48.36 -38.19 -0.77
N SER A 409 -47.81 -38.78 -1.84
CA SER A 409 -47.30 -38.06 -3.03
C SER A 409 -48.35 -37.85 -4.16
N ALA A 410 -48.23 -36.76 -4.95
CA ALA A 410 -48.23 -36.75 -6.44
C ALA A 410 -48.69 -35.42 -7.12
N ASP A 411 -47.84 -34.96 -8.06
CA ASP A 411 -48.16 -34.38 -9.39
C ASP A 411 -49.09 -33.15 -9.55
N GLY A 412 -48.48 -32.01 -9.92
CA GLY A 412 -48.89 -31.31 -11.15
C GLY A 412 -49.75 -30.05 -11.04
N GLY A 413 -49.13 -28.88 -11.24
CA GLY A 413 -49.78 -27.74 -11.93
C GLY A 413 -49.86 -26.38 -11.21
N ASN A 414 -48.81 -25.58 -11.36
CA ASN A 414 -48.82 -24.15 -11.72
C ASN A 414 -49.96 -23.23 -11.17
N ASN A 415 -49.61 -22.29 -10.26
CA ASN A 415 -49.80 -20.85 -10.50
C ASN A 415 -49.16 -19.94 -9.40
N SER A 416 -48.33 -18.98 -9.85
CA SER A 416 -48.15 -17.61 -9.33
C SER A 416 -47.67 -17.30 -7.90
N ASN A 417 -46.54 -16.57 -7.87
CA ASN A 417 -46.30 -15.32 -7.11
C ASN A 417 -45.64 -15.36 -5.73
N THR A 418 -44.35 -15.70 -5.73
CA THR A 418 -43.27 -15.01 -4.99
C THR A 418 -42.05 -15.06 -5.91
N GLY A 419 -41.80 -14.01 -6.69
CA GLY A 419 -40.61 -13.91 -7.52
C GLY A 419 -39.51 -13.27 -6.69
N GLY A 420 -38.54 -14.05 -6.25
CA GLY A 420 -37.19 -13.52 -6.07
C GLY A 420 -36.56 -13.47 -7.46
N ASN A 421 -35.77 -12.44 -7.73
CA ASN A 421 -34.90 -12.42 -8.89
C ASN A 421 -33.80 -13.44 -8.64
N THR A 422 -33.91 -14.62 -9.27
CA THR A 422 -32.73 -15.44 -9.54
C THR A 422 -31.97 -14.75 -10.65
N VAL A 423 -30.65 -14.60 -10.52
CA VAL A 423 -29.81 -14.18 -11.64
C VAL A 423 -29.93 -15.27 -12.71
N ASP A 424 -30.52 -14.94 -13.86
CA ASP A 424 -30.87 -15.95 -14.90
C ASP A 424 -29.62 -16.49 -15.66
N SER A 425 -28.43 -15.98 -15.33
CA SER A 425 -27.09 -16.37 -15.79
C SER A 425 -26.07 -16.08 -14.67
N PRO A 426 -24.92 -16.78 -14.60
CA PRO A 426 -23.90 -16.49 -13.59
C PRO A 426 -23.26 -15.10 -13.77
N ILE A 427 -22.80 -14.54 -12.66
CA ILE A 427 -22.08 -13.28 -12.63
C ILE A 427 -20.62 -13.54 -13.02
N ILE A 428 -20.16 -12.89 -14.09
CA ILE A 428 -18.75 -12.77 -14.46
C ILE A 428 -18.47 -11.28 -14.45
N GLY A 429 -17.92 -10.83 -13.32
CA GLY A 429 -17.77 -9.42 -12.97
C GLY A 429 -16.32 -8.96 -13.01
N ALA A 430 -16.08 -7.69 -13.30
CA ALA A 430 -14.74 -7.12 -13.09
C ALA A 430 -14.81 -5.62 -12.80
N TYR A 431 -13.88 -5.13 -11.99
CA TYR A 431 -13.74 -3.70 -11.69
C TYR A 431 -12.87 -3.00 -12.75
N PHE A 432 -13.33 -1.85 -13.23
CA PHE A 432 -12.59 -0.94 -14.09
C PHE A 432 -12.13 0.28 -13.27
N PRO A 433 -10.82 0.51 -13.11
CA PRO A 433 -10.31 1.68 -12.41
C PRO A 433 -10.44 2.95 -13.25
N GLU A 434 -11.04 3.99 -12.69
CA GLU A 434 -11.19 5.33 -13.29
C GLU A 434 -9.86 5.91 -13.75
N TRP A 435 -8.80 5.67 -12.98
CA TRP A 435 -7.42 6.10 -13.24
C TRP A 435 -6.67 5.20 -14.24
N GLY A 436 -7.25 4.10 -14.73
CA GLY A 436 -6.64 3.20 -15.70
C GLY A 436 -6.22 3.88 -17.00
N VAL A 437 -6.94 4.95 -17.38
CA VAL A 437 -6.70 5.76 -18.59
C VAL A 437 -5.47 6.68 -18.53
N TYR A 438 -4.68 6.60 -17.45
CA TYR A 438 -3.45 7.37 -17.28
C TYR A 438 -2.20 6.54 -17.57
N GLY A 439 -1.31 6.34 -16.59
CA GLY A 439 -0.03 5.65 -16.80
C GLY A 439 -0.16 4.17 -17.15
N ILE A 440 -1.30 3.55 -16.84
CA ILE A 440 -1.58 2.14 -17.11
C ILE A 440 -2.07 1.94 -18.56
N ASP A 441 -2.53 3.02 -19.22
CA ASP A 441 -3.11 3.05 -20.59
C ASP A 441 -4.15 1.94 -20.85
N TYR A 442 -5.04 1.72 -19.87
CA TYR A 442 -6.15 0.78 -19.97
C TYR A 442 -7.46 1.54 -20.09
N ASN A 443 -8.04 1.56 -21.29
CA ASN A 443 -9.18 2.38 -21.65
C ASN A 443 -10.46 1.54 -21.68
N VAL A 444 -11.64 2.19 -21.65
CA VAL A 444 -12.94 1.50 -21.71
C VAL A 444 -13.11 0.69 -23.01
N ALA A 445 -12.36 1.03 -24.07
CA ALA A 445 -12.32 0.28 -25.33
C ALA A 445 -11.56 -1.05 -25.24
N ASP A 446 -10.70 -1.24 -24.24
CA ASP A 446 -9.89 -2.45 -24.03
C ASP A 446 -10.62 -3.52 -23.20
N ILE A 447 -11.80 -3.18 -22.65
CA ILE A 447 -12.61 -4.09 -21.83
C ILE A 447 -13.12 -5.27 -22.67
N PRO A 448 -12.88 -6.54 -22.27
CA PRO A 448 -13.34 -7.74 -22.96
C PRO A 448 -14.85 -7.99 -22.73
N ALA A 449 -15.70 -7.05 -23.12
CA ALA A 449 -17.11 -6.99 -22.76
C ALA A 449 -17.99 -8.14 -23.29
N ASP A 450 -17.55 -8.87 -24.33
CA ASP A 450 -18.22 -10.11 -24.76
C ASP A 450 -18.09 -11.24 -23.70
N ASN A 451 -17.06 -11.17 -22.84
CA ASN A 451 -16.72 -12.13 -21.78
C ASN A 451 -17.12 -11.67 -20.37
N LEU A 452 -17.89 -10.59 -20.24
CA LEU A 452 -18.38 -10.07 -18.96
C LEU A 452 -19.91 -10.05 -18.91
N THR A 453 -20.49 -10.32 -17.74
CA THR A 453 -21.91 -10.05 -17.49
C THR A 453 -22.11 -8.80 -16.64
N HIS A 454 -21.13 -8.44 -15.81
CA HIS A 454 -21.14 -7.24 -14.98
C HIS A 454 -19.81 -6.46 -15.08
N LEU A 455 -19.89 -5.14 -15.09
CA LEU A 455 -18.75 -4.23 -15.06
C LEU A 455 -18.94 -3.23 -13.93
N PHE A 456 -18.00 -3.17 -12.99
CA PHE A 456 -18.06 -2.24 -11.85
C PHE A 456 -17.12 -1.06 -12.09
N TYR A 457 -17.67 0.16 -12.18
CA TYR A 457 -16.84 1.35 -12.36
C TYR A 457 -16.32 1.84 -11.00
N ALA A 458 -15.01 1.74 -10.81
CA ALA A 458 -14.28 2.10 -9.59
C ALA A 458 -13.61 3.47 -9.75
N PHE A 459 -13.84 4.49 -8.91
CA PHE A 459 -14.82 4.56 -7.84
C PHE A 459 -15.44 5.96 -7.83
N THR A 460 -16.62 6.05 -7.21
CA THR A 460 -17.16 7.33 -6.74
C THR A 460 -17.05 7.41 -5.23
N GLN A 461 -16.95 8.63 -4.69
CA GLN A 461 -16.86 8.87 -3.25
C GLN A 461 -18.18 9.43 -2.70
N ILE A 462 -18.30 9.51 -1.37
CA ILE A 462 -19.38 10.26 -0.70
C ILE A 462 -18.83 11.46 0.06
N ASP A 463 -19.61 12.55 0.15
CA ASP A 463 -19.27 13.70 1.00
C ASP A 463 -19.81 13.59 2.44
N ASP A 464 -19.38 14.48 3.35
CA ASP A 464 -19.81 14.57 4.76
C ASP A 464 -21.35 14.64 4.98
N ASN A 465 -22.13 14.96 3.93
CA ASN A 465 -23.59 15.01 3.98
C ASN A 465 -24.23 13.73 3.40
N GLY A 466 -23.43 12.86 2.79
CA GLY A 466 -23.84 11.60 2.16
C GLY A 466 -24.15 11.69 0.67
N ASN A 467 -23.78 12.75 -0.05
CA ASN A 467 -24.02 12.78 -1.50
C ASN A 467 -22.85 12.11 -2.25
N ILE A 468 -23.16 11.31 -3.27
CA ILE A 468 -22.16 10.77 -4.20
C ILE A 468 -21.49 11.91 -4.99
N GLN A 469 -20.17 11.80 -5.17
CA GLN A 469 -19.36 12.67 -6.01
C GLN A 469 -18.41 11.85 -6.88
N LEU A 470 -18.05 12.38 -8.06
CA LEU A 470 -16.95 11.84 -8.87
C LEU A 470 -15.63 12.04 -8.12
N PHE A 471 -14.75 11.04 -8.17
CA PHE A 471 -13.40 11.16 -7.63
C PHE A 471 -12.53 12.00 -8.58
N ASP A 472 -12.44 11.59 -9.84
CA ASP A 472 -11.79 12.35 -10.92
C ASP A 472 -12.80 12.76 -12.02
N GLU A 473 -13.32 14.00 -11.93
CA GLU A 473 -14.22 14.58 -12.94
C GLU A 473 -13.60 14.61 -14.35
N TRP A 474 -12.26 14.71 -14.46
CA TRP A 474 -11.55 14.73 -15.74
C TRP A 474 -11.52 13.36 -16.39
N ALA A 475 -11.11 12.30 -15.69
CA ALA A 475 -11.19 10.93 -16.20
C ALA A 475 -12.64 10.51 -16.50
N ALA A 476 -13.56 10.76 -15.56
CA ALA A 476 -14.97 10.40 -15.70
C ALA A 476 -15.64 11.07 -16.91
N THR A 477 -15.48 12.38 -17.09
CA THR A 477 -16.34 13.17 -18.00
C THR A 477 -15.63 14.18 -18.91
N GLY A 478 -14.32 14.42 -18.72
CA GLY A 478 -13.59 15.53 -19.31
C GLY A 478 -12.57 15.17 -20.40
N ILE A 479 -11.83 14.07 -20.23
CA ILE A 479 -10.81 13.61 -21.18
C ILE A 479 -11.46 13.20 -22.51
N ALA A 480 -10.82 13.56 -23.63
CA ALA A 480 -11.34 13.32 -24.97
C ALA A 480 -10.48 12.30 -25.71
N PHE A 481 -11.10 11.19 -26.13
CA PHE A 481 -10.41 10.04 -26.70
C PHE A 481 -10.22 10.13 -28.22
N GLY A 482 -9.10 9.56 -28.69
CA GLY A 482 -8.78 9.30 -30.07
C GLY A 482 -9.62 8.16 -30.67
N ALA A 483 -9.63 8.05 -32.00
CA ALA A 483 -10.45 7.05 -32.69
C ALA A 483 -9.99 5.60 -32.46
N ASP A 484 -8.74 5.42 -32.02
CA ASP A 484 -8.15 4.13 -31.69
C ASP A 484 -8.34 3.78 -30.19
N GLU A 485 -8.79 4.76 -29.36
CA GLU A 485 -9.04 4.65 -27.91
C GLU A 485 -10.56 4.66 -27.58
N SER A 486 -11.42 5.00 -28.55
CA SER A 486 -12.88 5.05 -28.39
C SER A 486 -13.57 3.72 -28.74
N VAL A 487 -14.57 3.34 -27.94
CA VAL A 487 -15.33 2.07 -28.09
C VAL A 487 -16.01 1.92 -29.45
N ASP A 488 -16.55 3.00 -30.03
CA ASP A 488 -17.20 2.95 -31.35
C ASP A 488 -16.23 3.12 -32.55
N GLY A 489 -14.93 3.34 -32.29
CA GLY A 489 -13.90 3.63 -33.27
C GLY A 489 -13.94 5.05 -33.86
N VAL A 490 -14.56 6.02 -33.17
CA VAL A 490 -14.68 7.42 -33.58
C VAL A 490 -14.14 8.36 -32.50
N ALA A 491 -13.14 9.17 -32.86
CA ALA A 491 -12.56 10.16 -31.96
C ALA A 491 -13.61 11.19 -31.50
N ASP A 492 -13.50 11.58 -30.23
CA ASP A 492 -14.31 12.64 -29.62
C ASP A 492 -14.15 13.98 -30.37
N ILE A 493 -15.24 14.76 -30.39
CA ILE A 493 -15.31 16.05 -31.08
C ILE A 493 -15.70 17.19 -30.16
N GLY A 494 -14.85 18.23 -30.15
CA GLY A 494 -15.05 19.41 -29.32
C GLY A 494 -16.43 20.06 -29.47
N GLY A 495 -17.19 20.02 -28.39
CA GLY A 495 -18.57 20.51 -28.27
C GLY A 495 -19.65 19.43 -28.13
N GLN A 496 -19.28 18.18 -27.86
CA GLN A 496 -20.21 17.16 -27.36
C GLN A 496 -20.64 17.41 -25.90
N ASP A 497 -21.72 16.75 -25.48
CA ASP A 497 -22.37 16.98 -24.18
C ASP A 497 -21.74 16.16 -23.03
N LEU A 498 -20.95 15.13 -23.34
CA LEU A 498 -20.25 14.22 -22.39
C LEU A 498 -18.95 13.72 -23.05
N TYR A 499 -17.85 13.60 -22.30
CA TYR A 499 -16.61 12.94 -22.72
C TYR A 499 -16.22 11.90 -21.64
N GLY A 500 -14.93 11.56 -21.54
CA GLY A 500 -14.36 10.72 -20.51
C GLY A 500 -14.88 9.28 -20.54
N ASN A 501 -14.53 8.54 -19.50
CA ASN A 501 -14.97 7.16 -19.30
C ASN A 501 -16.49 7.03 -19.44
N PHE A 502 -17.26 8.03 -19.01
CA PHE A 502 -18.73 8.00 -19.06
C PHE A 502 -19.28 8.10 -20.49
N ASN A 503 -18.60 8.80 -21.41
CA ASN A 503 -18.98 8.72 -22.82
C ASN A 503 -18.68 7.33 -23.39
N GLN A 504 -17.55 6.75 -23.03
CA GLN A 504 -17.13 5.43 -23.53
C GLN A 504 -17.99 4.30 -22.94
N LEU A 505 -18.36 4.34 -21.66
CA LEU A 505 -19.28 3.39 -21.01
C LEU A 505 -20.68 3.44 -21.63
N ARG A 506 -21.17 4.64 -21.99
CA ARG A 506 -22.40 4.78 -22.78
C ARG A 506 -22.30 4.05 -24.12
N GLU A 507 -21.17 4.18 -24.81
CA GLU A 507 -20.93 3.51 -26.10
C GLU A 507 -20.76 1.99 -25.93
N LEU A 508 -20.11 1.55 -24.85
CA LEU A 508 -19.98 0.14 -24.48
C LEU A 508 -21.35 -0.48 -24.19
N LYS A 509 -22.24 0.21 -23.45
CA LYS A 509 -23.62 -0.23 -23.21
C LYS A 509 -24.47 -0.21 -24.48
N GLU A 510 -24.22 0.70 -25.41
CA GLU A 510 -24.88 0.73 -26.73
C GLU A 510 -24.43 -0.43 -27.64
N ALA A 511 -23.17 -0.87 -27.53
CA ALA A 511 -22.62 -2.05 -28.21
C ALA A 511 -23.09 -3.37 -27.57
N ASN A 512 -23.03 -3.43 -26.23
CA ASN A 512 -23.27 -4.60 -25.39
C ASN A 512 -24.47 -4.35 -24.46
N PRO A 513 -25.71 -4.37 -24.98
CA PRO A 513 -26.89 -3.97 -24.21
C PRO A 513 -27.24 -4.89 -23.04
N ASP A 514 -26.72 -6.12 -23.05
CA ASP A 514 -26.95 -7.16 -22.04
C ASP A 514 -25.87 -7.14 -20.91
N LEU A 515 -24.78 -6.38 -21.04
CA LEU A 515 -23.76 -6.16 -20.00
C LEU A 515 -24.31 -5.21 -18.93
N SER A 516 -24.39 -5.61 -17.66
CA SER A 516 -24.76 -4.71 -16.56
C SER A 516 -23.60 -3.81 -16.18
N ILE A 517 -23.75 -2.48 -16.30
CA ILE A 517 -22.74 -1.52 -15.84
C ILE A 517 -23.17 -0.96 -14.48
N MET A 518 -22.37 -1.23 -13.45
CA MET A 518 -22.61 -0.88 -12.05
C MET A 518 -21.72 0.29 -11.65
N LEU A 519 -22.26 1.25 -10.91
CA LEU A 519 -21.47 2.31 -10.29
C LEU A 519 -20.96 1.80 -8.93
N SER A 520 -19.63 1.68 -8.74
CA SER A 520 -19.10 1.37 -7.41
C SER A 520 -18.80 2.64 -6.61
N ILE A 521 -19.15 2.62 -5.33
CA ILE A 521 -19.06 3.75 -4.40
C ILE A 521 -18.21 3.34 -3.20
N GLY A 522 -17.10 4.04 -2.97
CA GLY A 522 -16.16 3.78 -1.88
C GLY A 522 -14.88 3.10 -2.35
N GLY A 523 -14.59 1.93 -1.79
CA GLY A 523 -13.28 1.27 -1.83
C GLY A 523 -12.35 1.77 -0.74
N TRP A 524 -11.17 1.16 -0.66
CA TRP A 524 -10.19 1.31 0.43
C TRP A 524 -9.94 2.75 0.88
N THR A 525 -9.66 3.66 -0.06
CA THR A 525 -9.29 5.05 0.21
C THR A 525 -10.45 6.04 0.29
N LEU A 526 -11.67 5.65 -0.11
CA LEU A 526 -12.83 6.55 -0.20
C LEU A 526 -13.98 6.11 0.75
N SER A 527 -13.64 5.30 1.76
CA SER A 527 -14.58 4.77 2.75
C SER A 527 -14.71 5.60 4.05
N ASP A 528 -13.97 6.69 4.16
CA ASP A 528 -13.81 7.52 5.37
C ASP A 528 -15.14 8.00 6.00
N ASN A 529 -16.07 8.39 5.14
CA ASN A 529 -17.31 9.07 5.51
C ASN A 529 -18.48 8.13 5.86
N PHE A 530 -18.46 6.86 5.44
CA PHE A 530 -19.63 5.96 5.53
C PHE A 530 -20.17 5.85 6.96
N SER A 531 -19.32 5.56 7.95
CA SER A 531 -19.75 5.40 9.35
C SER A 531 -20.47 6.66 9.87
N THR A 532 -19.95 7.86 9.57
CA THR A 532 -20.53 9.11 10.08
C THR A 532 -21.83 9.49 9.38
N VAL A 533 -21.90 9.30 8.06
CA VAL A 533 -23.06 9.61 7.22
C VAL A 533 -24.21 8.66 7.56
N LEU A 534 -23.96 7.34 7.48
CA LEU A 534 -25.00 6.32 7.57
C LEU A 534 -25.55 6.15 9.01
N ALA A 535 -24.80 6.60 10.02
CA ALA A 535 -25.27 6.71 11.41
C ALA A 535 -26.48 7.66 11.62
N THR A 536 -26.88 8.43 10.60
CA THR A 536 -28.02 9.36 10.69
C THR A 536 -29.08 9.11 9.61
N GLU A 537 -30.36 9.19 10.01
CA GLU A 537 -31.52 9.14 9.09
C GLU A 537 -31.38 10.16 7.94
N GLN A 538 -30.87 11.37 8.23
CA GLN A 538 -30.69 12.38 7.17
C GLN A 538 -29.55 12.06 6.20
N GLY A 539 -28.44 11.48 6.68
CA GLY A 539 -27.31 11.09 5.84
C GLY A 539 -27.66 9.93 4.91
N ARG A 540 -28.39 8.92 5.42
CA ARG A 540 -28.94 7.83 4.60
C ARG A 540 -29.99 8.30 3.60
N GLU A 541 -30.90 9.20 4.00
CA GLU A 541 -31.83 9.85 3.07
C GLU A 541 -31.07 10.56 1.94
N ASN A 542 -30.02 11.33 2.26
CA ASN A 542 -29.21 12.03 1.25
C ASN A 542 -28.51 11.03 0.31
N PHE A 543 -27.90 9.99 0.86
CA PHE A 543 -27.22 8.92 0.11
C PHE A 543 -28.16 8.25 -0.89
N ALA A 544 -29.29 7.70 -0.40
CA ALA A 544 -30.29 7.04 -1.24
C ALA A 544 -30.87 7.94 -2.34
N ASN A 545 -31.10 9.24 -2.04
CA ASN A 545 -31.53 10.19 -3.07
C ASN A 545 -30.42 10.47 -4.10
N SER A 546 -29.16 10.63 -3.65
CA SER A 546 -28.04 10.92 -4.56
C SER A 546 -27.71 9.77 -5.50
N VAL A 547 -27.84 8.50 -5.06
CA VAL A 547 -27.79 7.30 -5.92
C VAL A 547 -28.78 7.44 -7.07
N VAL A 548 -30.05 7.73 -6.77
CA VAL A 548 -31.11 7.85 -7.78
C VAL A 548 -30.91 9.06 -8.69
N GLU A 549 -30.47 10.21 -8.17
CA GLU A 549 -30.15 11.38 -8.99
C GLU A 549 -28.99 11.10 -9.96
N PHE A 550 -27.95 10.36 -9.52
CA PHE A 550 -26.81 9.98 -10.37
C PHE A 550 -27.22 9.00 -11.48
N LEU A 551 -27.97 7.94 -11.14
CA LEU A 551 -28.49 6.95 -12.10
C LEU A 551 -29.52 7.54 -13.10
N GLN A 552 -30.12 8.70 -12.77
CA GLN A 552 -30.97 9.46 -13.69
C GLN A 552 -30.18 10.35 -14.66
N GLU A 553 -29.07 10.96 -14.21
CA GLU A 553 -28.20 11.77 -15.07
C GLU A 553 -27.37 10.89 -16.03
N TYR A 554 -26.92 9.72 -15.55
CA TYR A 554 -26.09 8.76 -16.29
C TYR A 554 -26.82 7.42 -16.54
N PRO A 555 -27.83 7.38 -17.42
CA PRO A 555 -28.74 6.24 -17.58
C PRO A 555 -28.15 5.01 -18.30
N PHE A 556 -26.83 4.96 -18.50
CA PHE A 556 -26.13 3.76 -18.96
C PHE A 556 -25.71 2.85 -17.80
N PHE A 557 -25.67 3.36 -16.55
CA PHE A 557 -25.57 2.52 -15.36
C PHE A 557 -26.90 1.79 -15.09
N ASP A 558 -26.82 0.50 -14.78
CA ASP A 558 -27.91 -0.43 -14.47
C ASP A 558 -28.05 -0.72 -12.97
N GLY A 559 -27.19 -0.15 -12.14
CA GLY A 559 -27.23 -0.38 -10.70
C GLY A 559 -26.08 0.28 -9.95
N VAL A 560 -25.99 -0.05 -8.67
CA VAL A 560 -25.02 0.48 -7.73
C VAL A 560 -24.38 -0.66 -6.93
N ASP A 561 -23.09 -0.55 -6.74
CA ASP A 561 -22.26 -1.38 -5.87
C ASP A 561 -21.75 -0.50 -4.74
N ILE A 562 -21.90 -0.93 -3.48
CA ILE A 562 -21.40 -0.16 -2.32
C ILE A 562 -20.23 -0.91 -1.69
N ASP A 563 -19.07 -0.28 -1.75
CA ASP A 563 -17.81 -0.82 -1.25
C ASP A 563 -17.36 0.00 -0.03
N TRP A 564 -17.84 -0.40 1.16
CA TRP A 564 -17.45 0.22 2.42
C TRP A 564 -16.40 -0.65 3.11
N GLU A 565 -15.19 -0.12 3.23
CA GLU A 565 -14.04 -0.77 3.87
C GLU A 565 -13.67 -0.14 5.24
N TYR A 566 -14.13 -0.63 6.39
CA TYR A 566 -15.19 -1.63 6.61
C TYR A 566 -16.14 -1.18 7.74
N PRO A 567 -17.41 -1.60 7.74
CA PRO A 567 -18.30 -1.49 8.89
C PRO A 567 -17.66 -2.05 10.17
N GLY A 568 -17.58 -1.25 11.23
CA GLY A 568 -16.93 -1.62 12.50
C GLY A 568 -15.41 -1.41 12.54
N GLY A 569 -14.79 -1.10 11.39
CA GLY A 569 -13.39 -0.73 11.27
C GLY A 569 -12.44 -1.80 10.75
N GLY A 570 -11.15 -1.47 10.77
CA GLY A 570 -10.08 -2.32 10.22
C GLY A 570 -9.88 -2.18 8.71
N GLY A 571 -10.43 -1.13 8.09
CA GLY A 571 -9.98 -0.60 6.80
C GLY A 571 -8.85 0.43 6.98
N LEU A 572 -8.72 1.37 6.03
CA LEU A 572 -7.68 2.42 6.05
C LEU A 572 -7.64 3.19 7.39
N ALA A 573 -6.43 3.56 7.80
CA ALA A 573 -6.21 4.34 9.01
C ALA A 573 -6.91 5.72 8.92
N GLY A 574 -7.55 6.14 10.01
CA GLY A 574 -8.30 7.40 10.05
C GLY A 574 -9.78 7.28 9.69
N ASN A 575 -10.22 6.22 8.99
CA ASN A 575 -11.64 5.97 8.72
C ASN A 575 -12.47 5.99 10.02
N ALA A 576 -13.65 6.60 9.95
CA ALA A 576 -14.58 6.61 11.09
C ALA A 576 -15.20 5.22 11.31
N THR A 577 -15.40 4.83 12.57
CA THR A 577 -15.90 3.49 12.93
C THR A 577 -16.90 3.55 14.08
N SER A 578 -17.89 2.65 14.07
CA SER A 578 -18.87 2.47 15.13
C SER A 578 -19.26 0.99 15.28
N PRO A 579 -19.49 0.49 16.51
CA PRO A 579 -20.09 -0.84 16.69
C PRO A 579 -21.54 -0.93 16.16
N ASP A 580 -22.17 0.21 15.87
CA ASP A 580 -23.50 0.27 15.27
C ASP A 580 -23.45 0.30 13.71
N ASP A 581 -22.26 0.23 13.10
CA ASP A 581 -22.08 0.42 11.64
C ASP A 581 -22.89 -0.59 10.81
N GLY A 582 -22.84 -1.89 11.12
CA GLY A 582 -23.60 -2.91 10.40
C GLY A 582 -25.12 -2.74 10.50
N GLU A 583 -25.66 -2.25 11.63
CA GLU A 583 -27.09 -1.91 11.75
C GLU A 583 -27.43 -0.68 10.88
N ASN A 584 -26.57 0.34 10.88
CA ASN A 584 -26.76 1.55 10.08
C ASN A 584 -26.62 1.28 8.58
N TYR A 585 -25.74 0.35 8.18
CA TYR A 585 -25.57 -0.06 6.79
C TYR A 585 -26.80 -0.78 6.26
N ALA A 586 -27.36 -1.73 7.02
CA ALA A 586 -28.62 -2.38 6.68
C ALA A 586 -29.79 -1.38 6.53
N LEU A 587 -29.85 -0.34 7.37
CA LEU A 587 -30.81 0.75 7.21
C LEU A 587 -30.55 1.58 5.95
N ALA A 588 -29.30 1.79 5.56
CA ALA A 588 -28.94 2.54 4.35
C ALA A 588 -29.33 1.79 3.09
N LEU A 589 -28.99 0.50 2.99
CA LEU A 589 -29.38 -0.34 1.87
C LEU A 589 -30.90 -0.47 1.75
N ALA A 590 -31.63 -0.50 2.88
CA ALA A 590 -33.09 -0.46 2.86
C ALA A 590 -33.64 0.84 2.21
N GLU A 591 -33.06 1.99 2.55
CA GLU A 591 -33.43 3.30 2.00
C GLU A 591 -33.03 3.43 0.52
N VAL A 592 -31.84 2.93 0.12
CA VAL A 592 -31.40 2.87 -1.29
C VAL A 592 -32.32 1.96 -2.10
N ARG A 593 -32.67 0.77 -1.61
CA ARG A 593 -33.57 -0.17 -2.31
C ARG A 593 -34.97 0.41 -2.50
N GLU A 594 -35.55 1.11 -1.51
CA GLU A 594 -36.83 1.82 -1.68
C GLU A 594 -36.73 2.94 -2.74
N ALA A 595 -35.59 3.62 -2.81
CA ALA A 595 -35.34 4.65 -3.82
C ALA A 595 -35.20 4.06 -5.24
N LEU A 596 -34.45 2.95 -5.40
CA LEU A 596 -34.30 2.21 -6.66
C LEU A 596 -35.64 1.65 -7.14
N ASP A 597 -36.44 1.01 -6.29
CA ASP A 597 -37.80 0.54 -6.62
C ASP A 597 -38.71 1.68 -7.13
N GLY A 598 -38.51 2.88 -6.58
CA GLY A 598 -39.16 4.11 -7.06
C GLY A 598 -38.72 4.50 -8.47
N LEU A 599 -37.42 4.40 -8.77
CA LEU A 599 -36.82 4.68 -10.06
C LEU A 599 -37.21 3.64 -11.13
N GLU A 600 -37.27 2.35 -10.78
CA GLU A 600 -37.80 1.27 -11.61
C GLU A 600 -39.27 1.55 -12.00
N ALA A 601 -40.10 1.96 -11.03
CA ALA A 601 -41.50 2.28 -11.26
C ALA A 601 -41.72 3.52 -12.15
N GLU A 602 -40.76 4.45 -12.22
CA GLU A 602 -40.79 5.62 -13.11
C GLU A 602 -40.25 5.29 -14.52
N THR A 603 -39.10 4.62 -14.60
CA THR A 603 -38.35 4.38 -15.84
C THR A 603 -38.82 3.14 -16.60
N GLY A 604 -39.25 2.09 -15.88
CA GLY A 604 -39.49 0.76 -16.43
C GLY A 604 -38.23 -0.02 -16.77
N ARG A 605 -37.07 0.39 -16.23
CA ARG A 605 -35.86 -0.45 -16.10
C ARG A 605 -35.93 -1.23 -14.79
N ASP A 606 -35.12 -2.27 -14.68
CA ASP A 606 -34.79 -2.94 -13.43
C ASP A 606 -33.41 -2.40 -12.98
N TYR A 607 -33.16 -2.22 -11.69
CA TYR A 607 -31.87 -1.73 -11.17
C TYR A 607 -31.30 -2.67 -10.10
N GLN A 608 -30.06 -3.10 -10.28
CA GLN A 608 -29.38 -4.00 -9.34
C GLN A 608 -28.72 -3.23 -8.18
N MET A 609 -28.61 -3.86 -7.02
CA MET A 609 -27.78 -3.39 -5.91
C MET A 609 -26.88 -4.50 -5.37
N SER A 610 -25.58 -4.25 -5.33
CA SER A 610 -24.56 -5.13 -4.76
C SER A 610 -23.73 -4.42 -3.68
N VAL A 611 -22.89 -5.20 -3.01
CA VAL A 611 -21.83 -4.69 -2.14
C VAL A 611 -20.55 -5.47 -2.40
N ALA A 612 -19.41 -4.80 -2.34
CA ALA A 612 -18.16 -5.47 -2.03
C ALA A 612 -18.18 -5.87 -0.55
N ALA A 613 -17.90 -7.14 -0.28
CA ALA A 613 -18.14 -7.77 1.01
C ALA A 613 -16.81 -8.31 1.57
N PRO A 614 -16.46 -8.01 2.85
CA PRO A 614 -15.14 -8.31 3.38
C PRO A 614 -14.93 -9.81 3.61
N ALA A 615 -13.69 -10.28 3.45
CA ALA A 615 -13.36 -11.69 3.66
C ALA A 615 -12.84 -12.04 5.05
N GLY A 616 -12.21 -11.10 5.77
CA GLY A 616 -11.69 -11.37 7.12
C GLY A 616 -12.81 -11.66 8.13
N PHE A 617 -12.71 -12.76 8.89
CA PHE A 617 -13.75 -13.17 9.86
C PHE A 617 -14.12 -12.08 10.88
N ASP A 618 -13.15 -11.26 11.28
CA ASP A 618 -13.28 -10.15 12.23
C ASP A 618 -14.00 -8.93 11.63
N LYS A 619 -13.93 -8.79 10.29
CA LYS A 619 -14.71 -7.79 9.53
C LYS A 619 -16.15 -8.29 9.35
N ILE A 620 -16.32 -9.56 8.97
CA ILE A 620 -17.63 -10.20 8.75
C ILE A 620 -18.50 -10.14 10.02
N GLU A 621 -17.93 -10.29 11.22
CA GLU A 621 -18.65 -10.15 12.50
C GLU A 621 -19.40 -8.80 12.62
N ASN A 622 -18.82 -7.73 12.07
CA ASN A 622 -19.38 -6.36 12.14
C ASN A 622 -20.16 -5.96 10.87
N PHE A 623 -20.03 -6.72 9.78
CA PHE A 623 -20.64 -6.44 8.47
C PHE A 623 -22.18 -6.62 8.43
N ASN A 624 -22.75 -7.43 9.33
CA ASN A 624 -24.21 -7.69 9.44
C ASN A 624 -24.85 -8.35 8.19
N ALA A 625 -24.19 -9.33 7.57
CA ALA A 625 -24.66 -9.99 6.33
C ALA A 625 -26.15 -10.41 6.33
N GLU A 626 -26.66 -11.00 7.43
CA GLU A 626 -28.09 -11.36 7.59
C GLU A 626 -29.03 -10.15 7.43
N GLY A 627 -28.62 -8.98 7.92
CA GLY A 627 -29.41 -7.74 7.84
C GLY A 627 -29.34 -7.05 6.47
N LEU A 628 -28.28 -7.30 5.69
CA LEU A 628 -28.06 -6.71 4.36
C LEU A 628 -28.73 -7.53 3.24
N GLU A 629 -28.74 -8.86 3.35
CA GLU A 629 -29.26 -9.81 2.34
C GLU A 629 -30.62 -9.43 1.71
N PRO A 630 -31.64 -8.98 2.47
CA PRO A 630 -32.98 -8.77 1.91
C PRO A 630 -33.07 -7.62 0.89
N TYR A 631 -32.05 -6.78 0.79
CA TYR A 631 -32.01 -5.60 -0.07
C TYR A 631 -31.12 -5.77 -1.30
N LEU A 632 -30.19 -6.73 -1.25
CA LEU A 632 -29.16 -6.93 -2.26
C LEU A 632 -29.54 -7.99 -3.28
N ASP A 633 -29.15 -7.78 -4.53
CA ASP A 633 -29.21 -8.79 -5.58
C ASP A 633 -28.07 -9.82 -5.39
N PHE A 634 -26.86 -9.36 -5.04
CA PHE A 634 -25.70 -10.21 -4.78
C PHE A 634 -24.63 -9.51 -3.90
N PHE A 635 -23.65 -10.27 -3.44
CA PHE A 635 -22.46 -9.83 -2.69
C PHE A 635 -21.21 -10.20 -3.48
N ASN A 636 -20.37 -9.22 -3.81
CA ASN A 636 -19.02 -9.42 -4.33
C ASN A 636 -18.09 -9.71 -3.14
N VAL A 637 -17.90 -10.97 -2.77
CA VAL A 637 -17.06 -11.34 -1.62
C VAL A 637 -15.59 -11.25 -1.99
N MET A 638 -14.86 -10.30 -1.40
CA MET A 638 -13.47 -9.97 -1.69
C MET A 638 -12.51 -11.03 -1.14
N THR A 639 -12.56 -12.24 -1.70
CA THR A 639 -11.80 -13.42 -1.27
C THR A 639 -10.33 -13.36 -1.71
N TYR A 640 -9.67 -12.26 -1.37
CA TYR A 640 -8.28 -11.90 -1.60
C TYR A 640 -7.83 -10.91 -0.51
N ASP A 641 -6.60 -10.40 -0.59
CA ASP A 641 -5.91 -9.60 0.43
C ASP A 641 -5.83 -10.28 1.82
N TYR A 642 -5.84 -11.62 1.85
CA TYR A 642 -5.62 -12.38 3.09
C TYR A 642 -4.16 -12.28 3.59
N TYR A 643 -3.21 -12.13 2.66
CA TYR A 643 -1.80 -11.84 2.91
C TYR A 643 -1.25 -10.87 1.87
N GLY A 644 -0.46 -9.90 2.32
CA GLY A 644 0.22 -8.95 1.45
C GLY A 644 1.53 -8.45 2.05
N SER A 645 2.49 -8.17 1.17
CA SER A 645 3.90 -7.94 1.53
C SER A 645 4.19 -6.59 2.18
N THR A 646 3.20 -5.68 2.20
CA THR A 646 3.29 -4.37 2.83
C THR A 646 2.80 -4.35 4.28
N TRP A 647 1.98 -5.31 4.71
CA TRP A 647 1.55 -5.45 6.12
C TRP A 647 2.09 -6.72 6.80
N GLU A 648 2.23 -7.84 6.09
CA GLU A 648 2.94 -9.04 6.55
C GLU A 648 4.39 -9.05 6.03
N THR A 649 5.09 -7.93 6.23
CA THR A 649 6.42 -7.63 5.64
C THR A 649 7.51 -8.68 5.88
N ASN A 650 7.41 -9.40 7.00
CA ASN A 650 8.43 -10.35 7.46
C ASN A 650 8.08 -11.83 7.20
N THR A 651 6.89 -12.15 6.68
CA THR A 651 6.45 -13.55 6.46
C THR A 651 5.73 -13.67 5.12
N THR A 652 6.16 -14.61 4.26
CA THR A 652 5.47 -14.89 2.99
C THR A 652 4.12 -15.59 3.23
N GLY A 653 3.12 -15.27 2.42
CA GLY A 653 1.80 -15.90 2.48
C GLY A 653 1.06 -15.77 1.15
N HIS A 654 -0.02 -16.54 0.99
CA HIS A 654 -0.84 -16.55 -0.22
C HIS A 654 -1.91 -15.46 -0.17
N ASN A 655 -2.07 -14.70 -1.26
CA ASN A 655 -3.05 -13.60 -1.35
C ASN A 655 -4.50 -14.09 -1.30
N ALA A 656 -4.79 -15.21 -1.99
CA ALA A 656 -6.12 -15.81 -2.12
C ALA A 656 -6.09 -17.35 -1.94
N PRO A 657 -5.67 -17.88 -0.77
CA PRO A 657 -5.59 -19.32 -0.54
C PRO A 657 -6.97 -19.93 -0.34
N PHE A 658 -7.12 -21.18 -0.73
CA PHE A 658 -8.34 -21.92 -0.43
C PHE A 658 -8.42 -22.35 1.03
N TYR A 659 -7.25 -22.67 1.62
CA TYR A 659 -7.08 -23.05 3.02
C TYR A 659 -5.85 -22.34 3.62
N ASP A 660 -5.98 -21.72 4.80
CA ASP A 660 -4.84 -21.10 5.49
C ASP A 660 -3.88 -22.18 6.06
N GLN A 661 -2.67 -22.22 5.53
CA GLN A 661 -1.58 -23.08 5.99
C GLN A 661 -0.73 -22.47 7.10
N THR A 662 -0.76 -21.15 7.26
CA THR A 662 0.11 -20.42 8.20
C THR A 662 -0.36 -20.57 9.65
N GLY A 663 -1.68 -20.62 9.85
CA GLY A 663 -2.32 -20.63 11.15
C GLY A 663 -2.11 -19.36 11.98
N ALA A 664 -1.68 -18.26 11.36
CA ALA A 664 -1.49 -16.98 12.05
C ALA A 664 -2.82 -16.23 12.25
N ASN A 665 -3.73 -16.33 11.27
CA ASN A 665 -4.97 -15.54 11.20
C ASN A 665 -6.22 -16.44 11.33
N ILE A 666 -6.35 -17.11 12.48
CA ILE A 666 -7.47 -17.99 12.84
C ILE A 666 -8.27 -17.43 14.03
N ASP A 667 -9.59 -17.39 13.93
CA ASP A 667 -10.49 -17.10 15.05
C ASP A 667 -10.40 -18.21 16.12
N PRO A 668 -9.95 -17.93 17.36
CA PRO A 668 -9.90 -18.92 18.43
C PRO A 668 -11.28 -19.39 18.93
N ALA A 669 -12.38 -18.76 18.53
CA ALA A 669 -13.75 -19.12 18.94
C ALA A 669 -14.45 -20.06 17.94
N THR A 670 -14.43 -19.76 16.65
CA THR A 670 -15.06 -20.56 15.58
C THR A 670 -14.08 -21.52 14.90
N GLY A 671 -12.81 -21.13 14.76
CA GLY A 671 -11.82 -21.82 13.93
C GLY A 671 -11.81 -21.38 12.47
N ALA A 672 -12.58 -20.35 12.08
CA ALA A 672 -12.51 -19.74 10.76
C ALA A 672 -11.16 -19.03 10.56
N SER A 673 -10.59 -19.12 9.36
CA SER A 673 -9.28 -18.52 9.03
C SER A 673 -9.43 -17.47 7.93
N TYR A 674 -8.32 -16.81 7.60
CA TYR A 674 -8.19 -15.94 6.43
C TYR A 674 -7.99 -16.80 5.16
N ASP A 675 -9.06 -17.48 4.71
CA ASP A 675 -9.11 -18.28 3.49
C ASP A 675 -10.51 -18.30 2.83
N ILE A 676 -10.57 -18.73 1.57
CA ILE A 676 -11.80 -18.73 0.75
C ILE A 676 -12.91 -19.60 1.37
N GLU A 677 -12.58 -20.81 1.83
CA GLU A 677 -13.59 -21.75 2.36
C GLU A 677 -14.24 -21.23 3.64
N SER A 678 -13.42 -20.79 4.60
CA SER A 678 -13.87 -20.16 5.85
C SER A 678 -14.76 -18.95 5.56
N THR A 679 -14.32 -18.10 4.62
CA THR A 679 -15.03 -16.86 4.26
C THR A 679 -16.41 -17.15 3.71
N ILE A 680 -16.52 -17.98 2.67
CA ILE A 680 -17.80 -18.32 2.06
C ILE A 680 -18.71 -19.05 3.05
N GLN A 681 -18.16 -19.94 3.89
CA GLN A 681 -18.95 -20.64 4.91
C GLN A 681 -19.51 -19.68 5.97
N LEU A 682 -18.81 -18.62 6.36
CA LEU A 682 -19.33 -17.59 7.27
C LEU A 682 -20.55 -16.86 6.68
N TYR A 683 -20.55 -16.54 5.38
CA TYR A 683 -21.70 -15.92 4.71
C TYR A 683 -22.90 -16.88 4.61
N LEU A 684 -22.66 -18.16 4.32
CA LEU A 684 -23.70 -19.20 4.30
C LEU A 684 -24.29 -19.44 5.70
N ASP A 685 -23.45 -19.44 6.75
CA ASP A 685 -23.89 -19.58 8.15
C ASP A 685 -24.65 -18.34 8.65
N ALA A 686 -24.33 -17.15 8.14
CA ALA A 686 -25.11 -15.93 8.31
C ALA A 686 -26.45 -15.93 7.53
N GLY A 687 -26.71 -16.97 6.73
CA GLY A 687 -27.97 -17.18 6.03
C GLY A 687 -28.07 -16.53 4.66
N VAL A 688 -26.97 -16.02 4.09
CA VAL A 688 -26.95 -15.52 2.72
C VAL A 688 -27.14 -16.71 1.75
N PRO A 689 -28.08 -16.64 0.78
CA PRO A 689 -28.23 -17.68 -0.23
C PRO A 689 -26.95 -17.83 -1.08
N ALA A 690 -26.54 -19.06 -1.35
CA ALA A 690 -25.35 -19.35 -2.16
C ALA A 690 -25.41 -18.63 -3.52
N GLU A 691 -26.58 -18.63 -4.15
CA GLU A 691 -26.82 -17.99 -5.46
C GLU A 691 -26.65 -16.45 -5.45
N LYS A 692 -26.47 -15.83 -4.28
CA LYS A 692 -26.17 -14.40 -4.12
C LYS A 692 -24.68 -14.12 -3.84
N LEU A 693 -23.85 -15.12 -3.60
CA LEU A 693 -22.43 -14.93 -3.33
C LEU A 693 -21.65 -15.00 -4.64
N VAL A 694 -20.88 -13.96 -4.94
CA VAL A 694 -19.98 -13.87 -6.09
C VAL A 694 -18.56 -13.85 -5.53
N MET A 695 -17.76 -14.85 -5.89
CA MET A 695 -16.42 -15.05 -5.32
C MET A 695 -15.39 -14.15 -6.02
N GLY A 696 -14.55 -13.45 -5.27
CA GLY A 696 -13.51 -12.57 -5.80
C GLY A 696 -12.20 -13.28 -6.11
N ALA A 697 -11.48 -12.81 -7.14
CA ALA A 697 -10.09 -13.18 -7.38
C ALA A 697 -9.22 -11.96 -7.72
N PRO A 698 -7.95 -11.93 -7.26
CA PRO A 698 -7.03 -10.85 -7.54
C PRO A 698 -6.38 -11.04 -8.92
N MET A 699 -6.32 -9.98 -9.72
CA MET A 699 -5.53 -9.90 -10.95
C MET A 699 -4.15 -9.29 -10.69
N TYR A 700 -3.66 -9.35 -9.45
CA TYR A 700 -2.40 -8.75 -9.02
C TYR A 700 -1.72 -9.67 -8.00
N SER A 701 -0.43 -9.46 -7.84
CA SER A 701 0.44 -10.23 -6.96
C SER A 701 1.01 -9.36 -5.85
N TYR A 702 1.06 -9.87 -4.62
CA TYR A 702 2.04 -9.40 -3.64
C TYR A 702 3.35 -10.18 -3.80
N ALA A 703 4.48 -9.48 -3.71
CA ALA A 703 5.78 -10.13 -3.66
C ALA A 703 6.68 -9.63 -2.52
N TRP A 704 7.51 -10.54 -2.03
CA TRP A 704 8.46 -10.37 -0.92
C TRP A 704 9.89 -10.60 -1.40
N SER A 705 10.82 -9.79 -0.90
CA SER A 705 12.25 -9.88 -1.21
C SER A 705 13.06 -10.42 -0.02
N GLY A 706 14.24 -10.99 -0.32
CA GLY A 706 15.15 -11.52 0.69
C GLY A 706 14.54 -12.63 1.55
N VAL A 707 13.84 -13.56 0.90
CA VAL A 707 13.16 -14.69 1.54
C VAL A 707 14.17 -15.78 1.93
N ASP A 708 14.25 -16.16 3.20
CA ASP A 708 15.18 -17.17 3.73
C ASP A 708 14.69 -18.60 3.45
N ALA A 709 14.74 -19.02 2.18
CA ALA A 709 14.27 -20.32 1.72
C ALA A 709 15.23 -20.96 0.68
N ALA A 710 15.62 -22.22 0.90
CA ALA A 710 16.49 -22.95 -0.03
C ALA A 710 15.72 -23.75 -1.10
N SER A 711 14.38 -23.65 -1.12
CA SER A 711 13.49 -24.28 -2.10
C SER A 711 12.10 -23.65 -2.09
N ALA A 712 11.29 -23.88 -3.12
CA ALA A 712 9.90 -23.40 -3.19
C ALA A 712 9.02 -23.95 -2.07
N GLU A 713 9.21 -25.21 -1.63
CA GLU A 713 8.50 -25.81 -0.48
C GLU A 713 8.85 -25.10 0.83
N GLU A 714 10.07 -24.60 0.97
CA GLU A 714 10.50 -23.81 2.13
C GLU A 714 10.11 -22.32 2.02
N ALA A 715 9.63 -21.85 0.86
CA ALA A 715 9.36 -20.43 0.60
C ALA A 715 7.95 -19.96 1.00
N VAL A 716 7.03 -20.88 1.28
CA VAL A 716 5.69 -20.57 1.84
C VAL A 716 5.78 -20.46 3.37
N GLY A 717 5.30 -19.37 3.96
CA GLY A 717 5.44 -19.10 5.40
C GLY A 717 6.88 -18.83 5.84
N ALA A 718 7.76 -18.47 4.90
CA ALA A 718 9.17 -18.19 5.12
C ALA A 718 9.38 -16.78 5.67
N SER A 719 10.49 -16.56 6.38
CA SER A 719 10.89 -15.20 6.76
C SER A 719 11.38 -14.42 5.54
N ALA A 720 10.89 -13.19 5.40
CA ALA A 720 11.27 -12.25 4.35
C ALA A 720 11.98 -11.02 4.92
N SER A 721 12.71 -10.29 4.08
CA SER A 721 13.36 -9.03 4.46
C SER A 721 12.48 -7.80 4.25
N GLY A 722 11.41 -7.93 3.45
CA GLY A 722 10.43 -6.90 3.15
C GLY A 722 9.67 -7.20 1.86
N ALA A 723 8.90 -6.24 1.37
CA ALA A 723 8.29 -6.31 0.05
C ALA A 723 9.35 -6.31 -1.09
N PHE A 724 8.96 -6.74 -2.29
CA PHE A 724 9.71 -6.54 -3.52
C PHE A 724 9.20 -5.28 -4.26
N SER A 725 10.03 -4.65 -5.09
CA SER A 725 9.80 -3.32 -5.67
C SER A 725 8.72 -3.33 -6.78
N GLY A 726 7.47 -3.23 -6.36
CA GLY A 726 6.28 -3.38 -7.20
C GLY A 726 6.11 -2.36 -8.33
N THR A 727 5.38 -2.77 -9.37
CA THR A 727 5.08 -2.03 -10.60
C THR A 727 3.69 -1.36 -10.59
N VAL A 728 2.74 -1.91 -9.80
CA VAL A 728 1.41 -1.30 -9.58
C VAL A 728 1.51 -0.22 -8.51
N GLU A 729 2.07 -0.64 -7.37
CA GLU A 729 2.43 0.14 -6.20
C GLU A 729 3.44 -0.68 -5.39
N PHE A 730 4.04 -0.12 -4.34
CA PHE A 730 5.08 -0.82 -3.59
C PHE A 730 4.59 -2.18 -3.06
N GLY A 731 5.32 -3.26 -3.36
CA GLY A 731 4.95 -4.63 -3.02
C GLY A 731 3.98 -5.33 -3.98
N LYS A 732 3.33 -4.63 -4.93
CA LYS A 732 2.33 -5.19 -5.85
C LYS A 732 2.76 -5.20 -7.32
N TYR A 733 2.39 -6.26 -8.05
CA TYR A 733 2.67 -6.43 -9.49
C TYR A 733 1.40 -6.74 -10.29
N HIS A 734 1.37 -6.27 -11.54
CA HIS A 734 0.30 -6.61 -12.48
C HIS A 734 0.40 -8.11 -12.85
N TYR A 735 -0.73 -8.82 -12.92
CA TYR A 735 -0.74 -10.22 -13.37
C TYR A 735 -0.12 -10.41 -14.76
N LYS A 736 -0.45 -9.54 -15.74
CA LYS A 736 0.09 -9.60 -17.11
C LYS A 736 1.62 -9.64 -17.18
N GLU A 737 2.33 -8.89 -16.32
CA GLU A 737 3.80 -8.89 -16.27
C GLU A 737 4.35 -10.21 -15.74
N LEU A 738 3.71 -10.78 -14.73
CA LEU A 738 4.10 -12.08 -14.18
C LEU A 738 3.83 -13.23 -15.16
N ALA A 739 2.73 -13.17 -15.92
CA ALA A 739 2.46 -14.10 -16.99
C ALA A 739 3.57 -14.04 -18.07
N GLU A 740 3.93 -12.84 -18.54
CA GLU A 740 5.05 -12.65 -19.48
C GLU A 740 6.39 -13.17 -18.93
N TRP A 741 6.69 -12.96 -17.65
CA TRP A 741 7.92 -13.47 -17.04
C TRP A 741 7.93 -14.98 -16.90
N LEU A 742 6.78 -15.61 -16.66
CA LEU A 742 6.66 -17.07 -16.61
C LEU A 742 6.83 -17.71 -18.00
N GLU A 743 6.39 -17.01 -19.07
CA GLU A 743 6.63 -17.42 -20.45
C GLU A 743 8.12 -17.32 -20.87
N ASP A 744 8.90 -16.34 -20.39
CA ASP A 744 10.33 -16.29 -20.70
C ASP A 744 11.12 -17.37 -19.94
N PRO A 745 11.68 -18.39 -20.61
CA PRO A 745 12.49 -19.42 -19.96
C PRO A 745 13.80 -18.90 -19.34
N ASN A 746 14.16 -17.62 -19.52
CA ASN A 746 15.35 -17.00 -18.96
C ASN A 746 15.08 -16.08 -17.75
N SER A 747 13.82 -15.79 -17.42
CA SER A 747 13.46 -14.83 -16.36
C SER A 747 13.91 -15.27 -14.95
N GLY A 748 14.05 -16.58 -14.73
CA GLY A 748 14.36 -17.18 -13.44
C GLY A 748 13.13 -17.45 -12.57
N TRP A 749 11.97 -16.87 -12.92
CA TRP A 749 10.69 -17.14 -12.27
C TRP A 749 10.15 -18.51 -12.65
N LYS A 750 9.52 -19.19 -11.69
CA LYS A 750 8.88 -20.50 -11.86
C LYS A 750 7.57 -20.51 -11.08
N LEU A 751 6.54 -21.11 -11.68
CA LEU A 751 5.20 -21.28 -11.11
C LEU A 751 5.13 -22.58 -10.31
N TYR A 752 4.49 -22.53 -9.14
CA TYR A 752 4.33 -23.65 -8.22
C TYR A 752 2.88 -23.74 -7.72
N TRP A 753 2.42 -24.95 -7.47
CA TRP A 753 1.13 -25.23 -6.82
C TRP A 753 1.39 -25.68 -5.38
N ASP A 754 0.84 -24.94 -4.43
CA ASP A 754 0.73 -25.37 -3.04
C ASP A 754 -0.58 -26.15 -2.87
N ASP A 755 -0.46 -27.48 -2.80
CA ASP A 755 -1.60 -28.40 -2.68
C ASP A 755 -2.15 -28.49 -1.26
N ASP A 756 -1.40 -28.04 -0.24
CA ASP A 756 -1.95 -27.92 1.11
C ASP A 756 -2.82 -26.65 1.22
N ALA A 757 -2.40 -25.52 0.62
CA ALA A 757 -3.20 -24.28 0.57
C ALA A 757 -4.25 -24.24 -0.55
N GLN A 758 -4.11 -25.13 -1.54
CA GLN A 758 -4.75 -25.06 -2.87
C GLN A 758 -4.59 -23.65 -3.49
N ALA A 759 -3.34 -23.19 -3.58
CA ALA A 759 -2.97 -21.85 -4.06
C ALA A 759 -1.75 -21.89 -5.00
N ALA A 760 -1.70 -20.98 -5.99
CA ALA A 760 -0.54 -20.83 -6.85
C ALA A 760 0.37 -19.70 -6.38
N PHE A 761 1.68 -19.89 -6.57
CA PHE A 761 2.70 -18.89 -6.28
C PHE A 761 3.86 -18.97 -7.28
N VAL A 762 4.61 -17.88 -7.38
CA VAL A 762 5.85 -17.79 -8.15
C VAL A 762 7.05 -17.69 -7.22
N TRP A 763 8.15 -18.34 -7.60
CA TRP A 763 9.40 -18.29 -6.83
C TRP A 763 10.59 -18.09 -7.77
N ASN A 764 11.43 -17.11 -7.44
CA ASN A 764 12.71 -16.88 -8.09
C ASN A 764 13.85 -17.26 -7.13
N GLU A 765 14.31 -18.52 -7.22
CA GLU A 765 15.35 -19.08 -6.35
C GLU A 765 16.65 -18.25 -6.36
N ALA A 766 17.00 -17.67 -7.51
CA ALA A 766 18.26 -16.93 -7.68
C ALA A 766 18.24 -15.56 -7.01
N GLN A 767 17.08 -14.89 -6.97
CA GLN A 767 16.89 -13.58 -6.33
C GLN A 767 16.30 -13.68 -4.92
N GLN A 768 15.83 -14.86 -4.51
CA GLN A 768 15.14 -15.11 -3.23
C GLN A 768 13.86 -14.27 -3.10
N ILE A 769 13.02 -14.31 -4.14
CA ILE A 769 11.77 -13.55 -4.25
C ILE A 769 10.59 -14.51 -4.39
N PHE A 770 9.58 -14.33 -3.53
CA PHE A 770 8.29 -15.04 -3.54
C PHE A 770 7.20 -14.08 -4.01
N GLY A 771 6.28 -14.53 -4.86
CA GLY A 771 5.09 -13.77 -5.27
C GLY A 771 3.83 -14.64 -5.36
N THR A 772 2.66 -14.07 -5.15
CA THR A 772 1.36 -14.76 -5.22
C THR A 772 0.77 -14.68 -6.62
N ILE A 773 0.02 -15.66 -7.11
CA ILE A 773 -0.55 -15.54 -8.47
C ILE A 773 -1.86 -16.33 -8.64
N GLU A 774 -2.77 -15.81 -9.47
CA GLU A 774 -3.85 -16.59 -10.08
C GLU A 774 -3.50 -16.90 -11.53
N THR A 775 -3.98 -18.03 -12.06
CA THR A 775 -3.79 -18.44 -13.45
C THR A 775 -5.13 -18.92 -14.03
N PRO A 776 -5.28 -19.09 -15.36
CA PRO A 776 -6.49 -19.68 -15.94
C PRO A 776 -6.87 -21.02 -15.29
N ALA A 777 -5.86 -21.80 -14.91
CA ALA A 777 -6.02 -23.09 -14.25
C ALA A 777 -6.56 -22.95 -12.81
N THR A 778 -6.06 -22.01 -12.00
CA THR A 778 -6.59 -21.80 -10.64
C THR A 778 -7.98 -21.15 -10.66
N VAL A 779 -8.23 -20.24 -11.60
CA VAL A 779 -9.57 -19.65 -11.83
C VAL A 779 -10.58 -20.72 -12.22
N ALA A 780 -10.24 -21.63 -13.13
CA ALA A 780 -11.12 -22.74 -13.51
C ALA A 780 -11.38 -23.70 -12.34
N LEU A 781 -10.35 -24.02 -11.55
CA LEU A 781 -10.45 -24.88 -10.36
C LEU A 781 -11.37 -24.28 -9.29
N LYS A 782 -11.18 -22.99 -8.97
CA LYS A 782 -12.04 -22.23 -8.05
C LYS A 782 -13.47 -22.11 -8.60
N SER A 783 -13.62 -21.93 -9.92
CA SER A 783 -14.92 -21.86 -10.60
C SER A 783 -15.70 -23.18 -10.55
N GLU A 784 -15.07 -24.35 -10.71
CA GLU A 784 -15.76 -25.63 -10.56
C GLU A 784 -16.29 -25.83 -9.13
N TRP A 785 -15.48 -25.50 -8.10
CA TRP A 785 -15.93 -25.58 -6.71
C TRP A 785 -17.09 -24.62 -6.39
N ALA A 786 -16.98 -23.37 -6.85
CA ALA A 786 -18.02 -22.37 -6.63
C ALA A 786 -19.34 -22.77 -7.31
N GLN A 787 -19.27 -23.38 -8.50
CA GLN A 787 -20.44 -23.95 -9.18
C GLN A 787 -21.04 -25.15 -8.42
N ASP A 788 -20.21 -26.06 -7.90
CA ASP A 788 -20.66 -27.23 -7.12
C ASP A 788 -21.33 -26.82 -5.78
N LEU A 789 -20.86 -25.73 -5.16
CA LEU A 789 -21.48 -25.12 -3.99
C LEU A 789 -22.75 -24.32 -4.33
N GLY A 790 -22.96 -23.98 -5.61
CA GLY A 790 -24.11 -23.22 -6.11
C GLY A 790 -23.98 -21.71 -5.94
N LEU A 791 -22.75 -21.18 -5.97
CA LEU A 791 -22.49 -19.74 -5.89
C LEU A 791 -23.02 -18.99 -7.13
N GLY A 792 -23.28 -17.69 -6.98
CA GLY A 792 -23.85 -16.83 -8.02
C GLY A 792 -22.89 -16.45 -9.16
N GLY A 793 -21.59 -16.61 -8.96
CA GLY A 793 -20.57 -16.33 -9.97
C GLY A 793 -19.19 -16.02 -9.40
N MET A 794 -18.38 -15.33 -10.21
CA MET A 794 -17.02 -14.89 -9.89
C MET A 794 -16.77 -13.44 -10.36
N PHE A 795 -15.94 -12.70 -9.65
CA PHE A 795 -15.52 -11.35 -10.04
C PHE A 795 -14.03 -11.09 -9.81
N PHE A 796 -13.51 -10.02 -10.44
CA PHE A 796 -12.08 -9.72 -10.46
C PHE A 796 -11.73 -8.26 -10.11
N TRP A 797 -10.65 -8.08 -9.34
CA TRP A 797 -10.00 -6.79 -9.09
C TRP A 797 -8.55 -6.83 -9.64
N ASP A 798 -8.14 -6.02 -10.61
CA ASP A 798 -8.94 -5.17 -11.50
C ASP A 798 -8.54 -5.38 -12.98
N LEU A 799 -9.42 -5.00 -13.91
CA LEU A 799 -9.30 -5.24 -15.35
C LEU A 799 -7.96 -4.82 -15.96
N SER A 800 -7.33 -3.76 -15.46
CA SER A 800 -6.13 -3.18 -16.05
C SER A 800 -4.88 -4.08 -15.92
N ASN A 801 -4.99 -5.14 -15.13
CA ASN A 801 -3.93 -6.11 -14.87
C ASN A 801 -4.05 -7.41 -15.70
N ASP A 802 -5.19 -7.69 -16.34
CA ASP A 802 -5.40 -8.93 -17.11
C ASP A 802 -4.62 -8.95 -18.43
N THR A 803 -4.51 -10.13 -19.04
CA THR A 803 -3.94 -10.32 -20.40
C THR A 803 -5.04 -10.31 -21.47
N ASP A 804 -4.65 -10.14 -22.75
CA ASP A 804 -5.59 -10.13 -23.89
C ASP A 804 -5.61 -11.47 -24.68
N ASP A 805 -5.01 -12.54 -24.13
CA ASP A 805 -4.82 -13.81 -24.82
C ASP A 805 -5.31 -15.05 -24.02
N ALA A 806 -4.66 -16.21 -24.20
CA ALA A 806 -5.05 -17.46 -23.54
C ALA A 806 -4.83 -17.43 -22.01
N GLU A 807 -4.02 -16.50 -21.51
CA GLU A 807 -3.77 -16.35 -20.08
C GLU A 807 -4.80 -15.46 -19.36
N SER A 808 -5.83 -14.96 -20.05
CA SER A 808 -6.84 -14.08 -19.44
C SER A 808 -7.64 -14.79 -18.36
N LEU A 809 -7.64 -14.21 -17.14
CA LEU A 809 -8.38 -14.74 -16.00
C LEU A 809 -9.90 -14.55 -16.19
N ILE A 810 -10.32 -13.47 -16.84
CA ILE A 810 -11.74 -13.28 -17.22
C ILE A 810 -12.17 -14.31 -18.26
N ASN A 811 -11.35 -14.58 -19.29
CA ASN A 811 -11.68 -15.60 -20.28
C ASN A 811 -11.81 -16.98 -19.63
N ALA A 812 -10.90 -17.34 -18.71
CA ALA A 812 -10.98 -18.60 -17.96
C ALA A 812 -12.28 -18.74 -17.15
N ALA A 813 -12.70 -17.69 -16.44
CA ALA A 813 -13.97 -17.69 -15.72
C ALA A 813 -15.18 -17.77 -16.67
N TYR A 814 -15.18 -17.00 -17.76
CA TYR A 814 -16.27 -17.02 -18.73
C TYR A 814 -16.41 -18.39 -19.42
N GLU A 815 -15.30 -18.99 -19.85
CA GLU A 815 -15.27 -20.33 -20.42
C GLU A 815 -15.82 -21.38 -19.44
N SER A 816 -15.45 -21.28 -18.15
CA SER A 816 -15.94 -22.20 -17.11
C SER A 816 -17.44 -22.03 -16.83
N TRP A 817 -17.89 -20.83 -16.49
CA TRP A 817 -19.24 -20.56 -16.01
C TRP A 817 -20.30 -20.40 -17.11
N VAL A 818 -19.92 -19.87 -18.28
CA VAL A 818 -20.86 -19.49 -19.36
C VAL A 818 -20.79 -20.44 -20.55
N GLU A 819 -19.60 -20.91 -20.93
CA GLU A 819 -19.45 -21.90 -22.02
C GLU A 819 -19.54 -23.37 -21.54
N GLU A 820 -19.55 -23.61 -20.23
CA GLU A 820 -19.47 -24.96 -19.61
C GLU A 820 -18.19 -25.73 -20.03
N THR A 821 -17.08 -25.03 -20.28
CA THR A 821 -15.78 -25.61 -20.62
C THR A 821 -15.16 -26.25 -19.37
N SER A 822 -14.59 -27.44 -19.51
CA SER A 822 -14.05 -28.19 -18.37
C SER A 822 -12.76 -27.60 -17.82
N PHE A 823 -12.50 -27.75 -16.52
CA PHE A 823 -11.21 -27.40 -15.91
C PHE A 823 -10.01 -28.00 -16.67
N GLU A 824 -10.09 -29.27 -17.11
CA GLU A 824 -9.03 -29.91 -17.89
C GLU A 824 -8.80 -29.20 -19.24
N ASP A 825 -9.85 -28.75 -19.93
CA ASP A 825 -9.69 -28.04 -21.21
C ASP A 825 -9.09 -26.63 -21.03
N ILE A 826 -9.51 -25.87 -20.00
CA ILE A 826 -8.99 -24.52 -19.70
C ILE A 826 -7.53 -24.60 -19.24
N ALA A 827 -7.21 -25.49 -18.29
CA ALA A 827 -5.85 -25.68 -17.80
C ALA A 827 -4.88 -26.17 -18.90
N ASN A 828 -5.35 -26.93 -19.90
CA ASN A 828 -4.55 -27.34 -21.05
C ASN A 828 -4.46 -26.26 -22.16
N ALA A 829 -5.21 -25.15 -22.07
CA ALA A 829 -5.14 -24.04 -23.03
C ALA A 829 -4.04 -23.03 -22.66
N SER A 830 -3.81 -22.84 -21.35
CA SER A 830 -2.72 -22.03 -20.79
C SER A 830 -1.34 -22.59 -21.10
N GLN A 831 -0.35 -21.71 -21.24
CA GLN A 831 1.08 -22.00 -21.34
C GLN A 831 1.80 -21.99 -19.98
N LEU A 832 1.12 -21.57 -18.91
CA LEU A 832 1.65 -21.46 -17.56
C LEU A 832 1.68 -22.85 -16.87
N GLU A 833 2.73 -23.62 -17.13
CA GLU A 833 2.95 -24.94 -16.51
C GLU A 833 3.55 -24.82 -15.09
N PHE A 834 2.97 -25.53 -14.11
CA PHE A 834 3.57 -25.72 -12.78
C PHE A 834 4.90 -26.51 -12.86
N GLU A 835 6.01 -25.93 -12.40
CA GLU A 835 7.32 -26.61 -12.31
C GLU A 835 7.26 -27.77 -11.30
N GLN A 836 6.52 -27.59 -10.20
CA GLN A 836 6.29 -28.60 -9.18
C GLN A 836 4.99 -28.31 -8.39
N VAL A 837 4.28 -29.39 -8.03
CA VAL A 837 3.32 -29.40 -6.91
C VAL A 837 4.06 -29.66 -5.59
N ILE A 838 3.83 -28.82 -4.59
CA ILE A 838 4.31 -28.99 -3.21
C ILE A 838 3.12 -29.32 -2.28
N GLY A 839 3.39 -29.97 -1.15
CA GLY A 839 2.35 -30.33 -0.19
C GLY A 839 1.41 -31.46 -0.63
N GLY A 840 0.34 -31.67 0.14
CA GLY A 840 -0.86 -32.39 -0.23
C GLY A 840 -0.69 -33.82 -0.75
N ASP A 841 -1.42 -34.18 -1.81
CA ASP A 841 -1.33 -35.48 -2.47
C ASP A 841 -0.35 -35.50 -3.66
N GLY A 842 0.03 -34.31 -4.14
CA GLY A 842 1.04 -34.10 -5.16
C GLY A 842 0.51 -33.94 -6.59
N GLU A 843 -0.81 -33.87 -6.78
CA GLU A 843 -1.46 -33.75 -8.10
C GLU A 843 -2.34 -32.49 -8.18
N PHE A 844 -2.03 -31.57 -9.09
CA PHE A 844 -2.93 -30.43 -9.38
C PHE A 844 -4.23 -30.95 -9.98
N SER A 845 -5.31 -30.95 -9.19
CA SER A 845 -6.60 -31.56 -9.53
C SER A 845 -7.76 -30.88 -8.80
N SER A 846 -8.99 -31.36 -9.02
CA SER A 846 -10.22 -30.83 -8.40
C SER A 846 -10.10 -30.74 -6.87
N LEU A 847 -10.49 -29.60 -6.28
CA LEU A 847 -10.32 -29.31 -4.85
C LEU A 847 -10.75 -30.48 -3.97
N VAL A 848 -9.85 -30.95 -3.11
CA VAL A 848 -10.10 -32.09 -2.23
C VAL A 848 -11.03 -31.66 -1.10
N ASP A 849 -12.24 -32.25 -1.04
CA ASP A 849 -13.16 -32.07 0.08
C ASP A 849 -12.46 -32.42 1.42
N GLY A 850 -12.09 -31.38 2.17
CA GLY A 850 -11.39 -31.48 3.46
C GLY A 850 -12.15 -32.25 4.55
N SER A 851 -13.38 -32.69 4.28
CA SER A 851 -14.26 -33.34 5.24
C SER A 851 -14.16 -34.87 5.36
N THR A 852 -13.12 -35.55 4.85
CA THR A 852 -12.72 -36.86 5.46
C THR A 852 -11.27 -37.33 5.21
N PRO A 853 -10.48 -37.61 6.27
CA PRO A 853 -9.33 -38.52 6.16
C PRO A 853 -9.83 -39.98 6.02
N ASP A 854 -9.66 -40.60 4.85
CA ASP A 854 -9.94 -42.03 4.65
C ASP A 854 -8.92 -42.92 5.38
N ASN A 855 -9.13 -43.07 6.68
CA ASN A 855 -8.38 -44.00 7.52
C ASN A 855 -8.98 -45.42 7.43
N SER A 856 -9.10 -45.98 6.21
CA SER A 856 -9.66 -47.33 5.98
C SER A 856 -8.77 -48.34 5.24
N THR A 857 -7.47 -48.07 5.04
CA THR A 857 -6.50 -49.10 4.59
C THR A 857 -5.82 -49.82 5.76
N GLY A 858 -6.63 -50.39 6.66
CA GLY A 858 -6.19 -50.92 7.96
C GLY A 858 -6.81 -52.25 8.39
N ASN A 859 -7.19 -53.16 7.48
CA ASN A 859 -7.56 -54.52 7.88
C ASN A 859 -7.03 -55.59 6.92
N ASP A 860 -6.24 -56.52 7.48
CA ASP A 860 -5.84 -57.77 6.83
C ASP A 860 -7.06 -58.56 6.32
N ASP A 861 -7.10 -58.91 5.04
CA ASP A 861 -7.68 -60.19 4.63
C ASP A 861 -6.93 -60.77 3.43
N ALA A 862 -6.49 -62.02 3.56
CA ALA A 862 -5.57 -62.66 2.63
C ALA A 862 -6.26 -63.68 1.71
N ALA A 863 -6.45 -63.31 0.44
CA ALA A 863 -6.79 -64.17 -0.71
C ALA A 863 -6.80 -63.29 -1.99
N ASP A 864 -6.42 -63.71 -3.19
CA ASP A 864 -5.73 -64.93 -3.67
C ASP A 864 -5.04 -64.51 -4.99
N ASP A 865 -3.75 -64.81 -5.16
CA ASP A 865 -2.99 -64.44 -6.36
C ASP A 865 -2.97 -65.63 -7.34
N SER A 866 -3.78 -65.56 -8.40
CA SER A 866 -3.69 -66.51 -9.51
C SER A 866 -4.15 -65.97 -10.87
N ASP A 867 -3.16 -65.84 -11.75
CA ASP A 867 -3.18 -66.18 -13.18
C ASP A 867 -4.18 -65.48 -14.16
N ASP A 868 -3.54 -64.67 -15.01
CA ASP A 868 -3.57 -64.75 -16.49
C ASP A 868 -4.70 -64.10 -17.33
N THR A 869 -4.21 -63.22 -18.21
CA THR A 869 -4.62 -62.96 -19.61
C THR A 869 -5.86 -62.11 -19.96
N ALA A 870 -5.61 -61.21 -20.91
CA ALA A 870 -6.60 -60.56 -21.75
C ALA A 870 -7.28 -61.53 -22.74
N ASP A 871 -8.52 -61.25 -23.14
CA ASP A 871 -8.88 -61.00 -24.54
C ASP A 871 -10.29 -60.35 -24.64
N ASP A 872 -10.61 -59.90 -25.85
CA ASP A 872 -11.77 -59.11 -26.28
C ASP A 872 -13.11 -59.90 -26.38
N SER A 873 -14.21 -59.16 -26.60
CA SER A 873 -15.48 -59.56 -27.24
C SER A 873 -16.59 -60.34 -26.51
N ASP A 874 -17.72 -59.63 -26.33
CA ASP A 874 -19.05 -59.90 -26.93
C ASP A 874 -19.98 -61.08 -26.48
N ASP A 875 -21.26 -60.70 -26.37
CA ASP A 875 -22.52 -61.44 -26.56
C ASP A 875 -23.04 -62.58 -25.62
N THR A 876 -24.25 -62.32 -25.09
CA THR A 876 -25.37 -63.25 -24.75
C THR A 876 -25.35 -64.24 -23.55
N ALA A 877 -26.37 -64.01 -22.71
CA ALA A 877 -27.08 -64.89 -21.78
C ALA A 877 -27.26 -66.40 -22.15
N ASP A 878 -27.27 -67.30 -21.16
CA ASP A 878 -28.49 -67.89 -20.54
C ASP A 878 -28.16 -69.07 -19.55
N ASP A 879 -29.15 -69.42 -18.73
CA ASP A 879 -29.21 -70.22 -17.48
C ASP A 879 -28.60 -71.65 -17.34
N SER A 880 -28.52 -72.08 -16.07
CA SER A 880 -28.35 -73.46 -15.50
C SER A 880 -26.94 -74.11 -15.54
N ASP A 881 -26.45 -74.76 -14.48
CA ASP A 881 -27.12 -75.64 -13.47
C ASP A 881 -26.39 -75.61 -12.09
#